data_AF-A0A0B2V2E4-F1
#
_entry.id   AF-A0A0B2V2E4-F1
#
_cell.length_a   1.000
_cell.length_b   1.000
_cell.length_c   1.000
_cell.angle_alpha   90.00
_cell.angle_beta   90.00
_cell.angle_gamma   90.00
#
_symmetry.space_group_name_H-M   'P 1'
#
loop_
_entity.id
_entity.type
_entity.pdbx_description
1 polymer ?
#
loop_
_entity_poly.entity_id
_entity_poly.type
_entity_poly.pdbx_seq_one_letter_code
_entity_poly.pdbx_strand_id
1 'polypeptide(L)'
;MKFDLTFIVLVAITTITRVLMAEERDGVSAHISSSLPRQSALRSRRRATTAHGMVLRRRNSGQPDPSEPPTVLTLTPVSSLFCFQPQIHTSADVDASFKRYALRRRRSLQQKDEEGCVTSSMAATADEGSTGPSHKRLKADSPGEARNSCIRVSSYLEAPLDGACLIDTLPDEILMKIFSFLYEGDLAKCGGVSQRFYRMSNDINVWRVLYQRVFEYTMPLFHPGHGKFEFRELSRWKDSKNPWKDSFFQLRNGIHVRPRRAHLYEGQKGRSMLHFERLELALRFLEARPDREKLIFLHSGHYFPEPIIIDSPVQIIGASSDLCVQQSVIIENKSETTISFVEGSTGAYLGYVTVHYNPEQPSVVAQSQHLYYALLITDDASPTIEKCTFSSCSAGGATVCVKKEGANPRMKQCSICECDNVGIYITDGALGIYEECEIARNTLAGVWVKNRANPFFRRCHIHHGRDVGVFTFEHGMGYFEKCNIHGNRISGIEVKNQANPTVVRCEIHHGQTGGIYVHEKGRGQFMENRIYGNAFAGIWITSQSDPTVRKNEIFNGQQGGVYIFGEGRGLIEQNNIYHNNLAGIQIRTGSDPIVRLNKIHSGLHGGIYVHEKGKGLIEENEVYGNALAGIWVTTGSSPILRKNRIHSGKQVGVYFYDNGHGLLEENDIFNHLYSGVQIRTGSNPKITRNKIWGGQNGGVLVYNGGKGVLEDNEIFDNAMAGVWIKTESHPILRRNKIYDGRDGGVCIFNKGRGLLEENEIYRNAQAGVLISTESNPTLRRNRIFKGRAAGVEITNGATATLEGNQLFQNEFGGLCLATDVRPILRDNKIYDNHNAVERAVSKGHCLFKISSCTSFPMHDFYRCVTCNTTERNAICVNCINVCHKGHRVEFVRHDRFFCDCGAGTLENQCCLQSETRDNDTVYDSATPTDSETV
;
A
#
# COMPACT_ATOMS: atom_id res chain seq x y z
N MET A 1 36.69 45.40 -41.83
CA MET A 1 36.77 44.19 -40.97
C MET A 1 35.56 43.25 -41.00
N LYS A 2 34.47 43.48 -41.77
CA LYS A 2 33.44 42.44 -42.04
C LYS A 2 33.23 42.09 -43.52
N PHE A 3 33.85 42.84 -44.43
CA PHE A 3 33.77 42.59 -45.89
C PHE A 3 35.05 41.94 -46.46
N ASP A 4 36.21 42.22 -45.86
CA ASP A 4 37.52 41.87 -46.41
C ASP A 4 37.77 40.34 -46.41
N LEU A 5 37.45 39.66 -45.30
CA LEU A 5 37.55 38.18 -45.22
C LEU A 5 36.61 37.50 -46.23
N THR A 6 35.43 38.06 -46.47
CA THR A 6 34.47 37.53 -47.44
C THR A 6 35.05 37.52 -48.85
N PHE A 7 35.87 38.52 -49.20
CA PHE A 7 36.52 38.59 -50.51
C PHE A 7 37.62 37.52 -50.67
N ILE A 8 38.48 37.35 -49.65
CA ILE A 8 39.51 36.30 -49.63
C ILE A 8 38.89 34.89 -49.68
N VAL A 9 37.82 34.66 -48.92
CA VAL A 9 37.06 33.40 -48.94
C VAL A 9 36.38 33.18 -50.30
N LEU A 10 35.85 34.23 -50.94
CA LEU A 10 35.25 34.11 -52.27
C LEU A 10 36.29 33.74 -53.33
N VAL A 11 37.50 34.31 -53.26
CA VAL A 11 38.63 33.95 -54.15
C VAL A 11 39.03 32.49 -53.93
N ALA A 12 39.25 32.06 -52.68
CA ALA A 12 39.60 30.68 -52.37
C ALA A 12 38.55 29.67 -52.85
N ILE A 13 37.25 29.93 -52.60
CA ILE A 13 36.15 29.07 -53.05
C ILE A 13 36.01 29.10 -54.58
N THR A 14 36.23 30.25 -55.23
CA THR A 14 36.18 30.34 -56.71
C THR A 14 37.31 29.55 -57.36
N THR A 15 38.51 29.55 -56.77
CA THR A 15 39.63 28.71 -57.23
C THR A 15 39.32 27.22 -57.06
N ILE A 16 38.81 26.79 -55.90
CA ILE A 16 38.39 25.40 -55.66
C ILE A 16 37.27 24.98 -56.64
N THR A 17 36.31 25.86 -56.91
CA THR A 17 35.20 25.61 -57.85
C THR A 17 35.69 25.56 -59.30
N ARG A 18 36.75 26.28 -59.67
CA ARG A 18 37.36 26.21 -61.02
C ARG A 18 38.13 24.91 -61.25
N VAL A 19 38.81 24.38 -60.23
CA VAL A 19 39.48 23.07 -60.32
C VAL A 19 38.46 21.96 -60.57
N LEU A 20 37.34 21.96 -59.83
CA LEU A 20 36.26 20.96 -59.99
C LEU A 20 35.42 21.12 -61.28
N MET A 21 35.64 22.17 -62.07
CA MET A 21 34.94 22.41 -63.35
C MET A 21 35.85 22.14 -64.57
N ALA A 22 37.04 21.58 -64.36
CA ALA A 22 38.03 21.31 -65.41
C ALA A 22 38.04 19.84 -65.91
N GLU A 23 37.33 18.92 -65.24
CA GLU A 23 37.36 17.48 -65.55
C GLU A 23 36.19 17.00 -66.45
N GLU A 24 35.27 17.88 -66.89
CA GLU A 24 34.18 17.54 -67.80
C GLU A 24 34.33 18.16 -69.21
N ARG A 25 35.18 17.54 -70.05
CA ARG A 25 35.06 17.54 -71.53
C ARG A 25 35.93 16.46 -72.18
N ASP A 26 35.48 16.02 -73.37
CA ASP A 26 36.01 14.96 -74.26
C ASP A 26 36.05 13.54 -73.65
N GLY A 27 35.50 12.46 -74.24
CA GLY A 27 34.76 12.23 -75.50
C GLY A 27 34.78 10.72 -75.88
N VAL A 28 34.19 10.14 -76.95
CA VAL A 28 33.28 10.58 -78.04
C VAL A 28 32.51 9.35 -78.62
N SER A 29 31.19 9.42 -78.84
CA SER A 29 30.34 8.48 -79.67
C SER A 29 30.04 7.06 -79.09
N ALA A 30 29.07 6.24 -79.59
CA ALA A 30 28.30 6.32 -80.85
C ALA A 30 26.87 5.67 -80.89
N HIS A 31 26.04 6.23 -81.78
CA HIS A 31 24.96 5.64 -82.64
C HIS A 31 23.69 4.91 -82.13
N ILE A 32 22.55 5.59 -82.37
CA ILE A 32 21.38 5.18 -83.21
C ILE A 32 20.64 3.84 -82.93
N SER A 33 19.36 3.96 -82.58
CA SER A 33 18.23 3.51 -83.43
C SER A 33 16.87 4.02 -82.90
N SER A 34 15.81 3.93 -83.71
CA SER A 34 14.51 4.57 -83.45
C SER A 34 13.32 3.73 -83.92
N SER A 35 12.30 3.54 -83.06
CA SER A 35 10.94 3.18 -83.53
C SER A 35 9.84 3.38 -82.47
N LEU A 36 8.80 4.15 -82.85
CA LEU A 36 7.43 4.09 -82.31
C LEU A 36 6.76 2.75 -82.71
N PRO A 37 5.72 2.23 -82.01
CA PRO A 37 4.35 2.70 -82.31
C PRO A 37 3.23 2.58 -81.23
N ARG A 38 2.29 3.55 -81.34
CA ARG A 38 0.81 3.43 -81.29
C ARG A 38 0.05 2.69 -80.16
N GLN A 39 -0.80 3.47 -79.50
CA GLN A 39 -2.28 3.32 -79.42
C GLN A 39 -2.92 1.92 -79.47
N SER A 40 -3.76 1.63 -78.46
CA SER A 40 -5.12 1.11 -78.70
C SER A 40 -6.09 1.68 -77.67
N ALA A 41 -7.36 1.86 -78.01
CA ALA A 41 -8.38 2.42 -77.11
C ALA A 41 -9.74 1.74 -77.30
N LEU A 42 -10.39 1.37 -76.19
CA LEU A 42 -11.80 1.00 -76.09
C LEU A 42 -12.29 1.44 -74.71
N ARG A 43 -13.13 2.48 -74.57
CA ARG A 43 -14.57 2.64 -74.90
C ARG A 43 -15.54 1.90 -73.97
N SER A 44 -16.51 2.68 -73.48
CA SER A 44 -17.77 2.29 -72.83
C SER A 44 -17.68 1.84 -71.36
N ARG A 45 -18.69 2.08 -70.50
CA ARG A 45 -20.01 2.72 -70.73
C ARG A 45 -20.53 3.43 -69.46
N ARG A 46 -21.28 4.53 -69.62
CA ARG A 46 -21.99 5.24 -68.52
C ARG A 46 -23.32 4.56 -68.14
N ARG A 47 -23.66 4.60 -66.85
CA ARG A 47 -25.00 4.80 -66.20
C ARG A 47 -24.80 4.57 -64.69
N ALA A 48 -25.10 5.45 -63.73
CA ALA A 48 -25.83 6.73 -63.70
C ALA A 48 -27.37 6.65 -63.92
N THR A 49 -28.10 6.34 -62.83
CA THR A 49 -29.55 6.49 -62.52
C THR A 49 -29.83 5.72 -61.22
N THR A 50 -30.61 6.14 -60.21
CA THR A 50 -31.28 7.43 -59.90
C THR A 50 -31.55 7.49 -58.38
N ALA A 51 -31.89 8.65 -57.83
CA ALA A 51 -32.36 8.77 -56.43
C ALA A 51 -33.89 8.93 -56.34
N HIS A 52 -34.53 8.14 -55.47
CA HIS A 52 -35.84 8.36 -54.84
C HIS A 52 -35.83 7.60 -53.49
N GLY A 53 -36.57 7.98 -52.45
CA GLY A 53 -37.44 9.15 -52.32
C GLY A 53 -38.71 8.87 -51.50
N MET A 54 -38.92 9.65 -50.43
CA MET A 54 -40.19 9.89 -49.73
C MET A 54 -40.79 8.86 -48.73
N VAL A 55 -40.94 9.35 -47.49
CA VAL A 55 -42.20 9.41 -46.70
C VAL A 55 -42.63 8.24 -45.78
N LEU A 56 -42.43 8.49 -44.47
CA LEU A 56 -43.36 8.34 -43.33
C LEU A 56 -44.41 7.21 -43.31
N ARG A 57 -44.43 6.49 -42.17
CA ARG A 57 -45.59 6.54 -41.26
C ARG A 57 -45.21 6.27 -39.80
N ARG A 58 -45.88 6.97 -38.88
CA ARG A 58 -45.76 6.79 -37.41
C ARG A 58 -46.68 5.65 -36.92
N ARG A 59 -46.33 5.04 -35.78
CA ARG A 59 -47.25 4.92 -34.62
C ARG A 59 -46.49 4.80 -33.30
N ASN A 60 -47.20 5.12 -32.21
CA ASN A 60 -46.69 5.26 -30.83
C ASN A 60 -46.53 3.84 -30.19
N SER A 61 -46.07 3.63 -28.96
CA SER A 61 -46.08 4.50 -27.77
C SER A 61 -45.13 4.05 -26.64
N GLY A 62 -44.62 5.01 -25.86
CA GLY A 62 -44.00 4.80 -24.55
C GLY A 62 -43.47 6.14 -24.01
N GLN A 63 -43.94 6.60 -22.85
CA GLN A 63 -43.47 7.86 -22.24
C GLN A 63 -42.29 7.61 -21.27
N PRO A 64 -41.30 8.51 -21.22
CA PRO A 64 -40.53 8.78 -20.02
C PRO A 64 -41.20 9.88 -19.18
N ASP A 65 -41.11 9.77 -17.85
CA ASP A 65 -41.47 10.83 -16.89
C ASP A 65 -40.19 11.36 -16.20
N PRO A 66 -40.12 12.62 -15.71
CA PRO A 66 -38.85 13.31 -15.49
C PRO A 66 -38.34 13.39 -14.03
N SER A 67 -37.15 13.99 -13.91
CA SER A 67 -36.51 14.61 -12.72
C SER A 67 -36.18 13.75 -11.50
N GLU A 68 -34.88 13.54 -11.24
CA GLU A 68 -34.11 14.35 -10.26
C GLU A 68 -32.57 14.22 -10.50
N PRO A 69 -31.72 15.13 -9.99
CA PRO A 69 -30.28 15.19 -10.32
C PRO A 69 -29.38 14.33 -9.40
N PRO A 70 -28.17 13.96 -9.84
CA PRO A 70 -27.25 13.14 -9.04
C PRO A 70 -26.69 13.91 -7.83
N THR A 71 -27.07 13.50 -6.62
CA THR A 71 -26.53 14.09 -5.38
C THR A 71 -25.14 13.56 -5.08
N VAL A 72 -24.15 14.47 -4.99
CA VAL A 72 -22.82 14.15 -4.45
C VAL A 72 -22.95 13.93 -2.94
N LEU A 73 -22.72 12.70 -2.48
CA LEU A 73 -22.71 12.37 -1.05
C LEU A 73 -21.46 12.93 -0.36
N THR A 74 -21.56 14.17 0.13
CA THR A 74 -20.61 14.71 1.11
C THR A 74 -20.75 13.93 2.41
N LEU A 75 -19.70 13.19 2.79
CA LEU A 75 -19.64 12.44 4.05
C LEU A 75 -19.54 13.39 5.25
N THR A 76 -20.69 13.79 5.80
CA THR A 76 -20.79 14.27 7.18
C THR A 76 -20.95 13.07 8.13
N PRO A 77 -20.33 13.10 9.33
CA PRO A 77 -20.40 11.97 10.25
C PRO A 77 -21.78 11.86 10.90
N VAL A 78 -22.49 10.77 10.65
CA VAL A 78 -23.74 10.46 11.37
C VAL A 78 -23.41 10.13 12.82
N SER A 79 -24.14 10.77 13.73
CA SER A 79 -23.93 10.67 15.18
C SER A 79 -24.30 9.30 15.74
N SER A 80 -23.33 8.61 16.33
CA SER A 80 -23.59 7.53 17.29
C SER A 80 -23.75 8.11 18.70
N LEU A 81 -24.99 8.17 19.22
CA LEU A 81 -25.22 8.53 20.62
C LEU A 81 -24.76 7.38 21.55
N PHE A 82 -23.53 7.47 22.05
CA PHE A 82 -23.16 6.94 23.36
C PHE A 82 -22.32 7.97 24.10
N CYS A 83 -22.86 8.47 25.21
CA CYS A 83 -22.26 9.55 25.99
C CYS A 83 -21.26 8.97 27.00
N PHE A 84 -19.97 9.17 26.77
CA PHE A 84 -18.96 9.13 27.82
C PHE A 84 -18.40 10.54 28.01
N GLN A 85 -18.58 11.09 29.21
CA GLN A 85 -18.05 12.41 29.57
C GLN A 85 -16.53 12.33 29.78
N PRO A 86 -15.72 13.15 29.09
CA PRO A 86 -14.33 13.32 29.47
C PRO A 86 -14.26 14.26 30.69
N GLN A 87 -14.10 13.71 31.90
CA GLN A 87 -13.77 14.54 33.06
C GLN A 87 -12.36 15.10 32.91
N ILE A 88 -12.27 16.42 32.79
CA ILE A 88 -11.01 17.17 32.86
C ILE A 88 -10.58 17.17 34.33
N HIS A 89 -9.53 16.42 34.66
CA HIS A 89 -8.83 16.56 35.93
C HIS A 89 -7.48 17.24 35.73
N THR A 90 -7.27 18.31 36.48
CA THR A 90 -6.09 19.17 36.46
C THR A 90 -4.90 18.52 37.17
N SER A 91 -3.69 18.88 36.74
CA SER A 91 -2.42 18.48 37.35
C SER A 91 -2.25 18.98 38.79
N ALA A 92 -1.83 18.07 39.69
CA ALA A 92 -1.15 18.37 40.95
C ALA A 92 -0.27 17.17 41.34
N ASP A 93 0.90 17.42 41.91
CA ASP A 93 1.92 16.40 42.20
C ASP A 93 1.63 15.58 43.47
N VAL A 94 1.92 14.28 43.43
CA VAL A 94 2.42 13.49 44.58
C VAL A 94 3.49 12.51 44.07
N ASP A 95 4.54 12.31 44.86
CA ASP A 95 5.80 11.65 44.47
C ASP A 95 5.86 10.13 44.80
N ALA A 96 6.92 9.50 44.28
CA ALA A 96 7.61 8.30 44.77
C ALA A 96 7.17 6.88 44.33
N SER A 97 8.21 6.10 43.99
CA SER A 97 8.41 4.65 44.29
C SER A 97 8.48 3.59 43.16
N PHE A 98 8.62 3.95 41.88
CA PHE A 98 8.95 2.96 40.83
C PHE A 98 10.39 2.40 40.95
N LYS A 99 10.55 1.29 41.69
CA LYS A 99 11.80 0.50 41.74
C LYS A 99 12.12 -0.14 40.38
N ARG A 100 13.09 0.42 39.66
CA ARG A 100 13.65 -0.17 38.42
C ARG A 100 14.48 -1.42 38.75
N TYR A 101 14.14 -2.57 38.17
CA TYR A 101 15.07 -3.71 38.12
C TYR A 101 16.14 -3.49 37.05
N ALA A 102 17.40 -3.60 37.44
CA ALA A 102 18.55 -3.31 36.57
C ALA A 102 19.19 -4.59 36.00
N LEU A 103 19.36 -4.64 34.67
CA LEU A 103 20.16 -5.68 34.01
C LEU A 103 21.64 -5.26 33.93
N ARG A 104 22.52 -6.07 34.50
CA ARG A 104 23.98 -5.88 34.44
C ARG A 104 24.51 -6.02 33.01
N ARG A 105 25.37 -5.08 32.58
CA ARG A 105 26.42 -5.34 31.58
C ARG A 105 27.79 -5.19 32.26
N ARG A 106 28.74 -6.07 31.93
CA ARG A 106 30.16 -5.95 32.34
C ARG A 106 30.93 -5.09 31.33
N ARG A 107 32.03 -4.49 31.78
CA ARG A 107 32.91 -3.59 31.01
C ARG A 107 34.01 -4.37 30.28
N SER A 108 34.55 -3.73 29.23
CA SER A 108 35.98 -3.73 28.91
C SER A 108 36.41 -2.27 28.65
N LEU A 109 37.64 -1.91 29.04
CA LEU A 109 38.28 -0.61 28.72
C LEU A 109 39.11 -0.78 27.41
N GLN A 110 39.76 0.21 26.78
CA GLN A 110 40.12 1.62 27.05
C GLN A 110 40.28 2.32 25.65
N GLN A 111 40.65 3.59 25.39
CA GLN A 111 41.20 4.67 26.22
C GLN A 111 40.73 6.09 25.75
N LYS A 112 41.59 6.82 25.04
CA LYS A 112 41.55 8.25 24.61
C LYS A 112 42.51 8.37 23.38
N ASP A 113 42.77 9.49 22.68
CA ASP A 113 42.65 10.94 22.95
C ASP A 113 42.28 11.74 21.65
N GLU A 114 41.85 13.01 21.84
CA GLU A 114 42.14 14.26 21.07
C GLU A 114 42.19 14.26 19.50
N GLU A 115 41.79 15.30 18.75
CA GLU A 115 41.23 16.64 19.03
C GLU A 115 40.47 17.18 17.79
N GLY A 116 39.92 18.40 17.84
CA GLY A 116 39.59 19.20 16.64
C GLY A 116 38.11 19.32 16.25
N CYS A 117 37.52 20.49 16.52
CA CYS A 117 36.18 20.91 16.08
C CYS A 117 36.19 22.40 15.73
N VAL A 118 35.32 22.85 14.82
CA VAL A 118 34.46 24.07 14.95
C VAL A 118 33.53 24.17 13.72
N THR A 119 32.35 24.74 13.93
CA THR A 119 31.23 24.77 12.98
C THR A 119 30.96 26.15 12.36
N SER A 120 30.12 26.18 11.33
CA SER A 120 29.49 27.36 10.69
C SER A 120 28.68 28.27 11.63
N SER A 121 28.53 29.57 11.29
CA SER A 121 27.20 30.20 11.07
C SER A 121 27.20 31.71 10.68
N MET A 122 26.31 32.06 9.74
CA MET A 122 25.48 33.28 9.52
C MET A 122 25.93 34.74 9.85
N ALA A 123 26.06 35.54 8.77
CA ALA A 123 25.25 36.73 8.36
C ALA A 123 25.12 38.07 9.17
N ALA A 124 25.52 39.16 8.48
CA ALA A 124 24.90 40.53 8.42
C ALA A 124 24.97 41.47 9.68
N THR A 125 24.87 42.82 9.65
CA THR A 125 24.56 43.89 8.64
C THR A 125 25.28 45.24 8.96
N ALA A 126 25.56 46.09 7.95
CA ALA A 126 25.55 47.59 7.93
C ALA A 126 26.41 48.43 8.93
N ASP A 127 26.77 49.72 8.74
CA ASP A 127 27.04 50.69 7.63
C ASP A 127 27.73 51.94 8.31
N GLU A 128 28.00 53.17 7.82
CA GLU A 128 27.69 54.00 6.62
C GLU A 128 28.74 55.15 6.51
N GLY A 129 28.88 55.81 5.34
CA GLY A 129 29.30 57.22 5.20
C GLY A 129 30.78 57.51 4.90
N SER A 130 31.15 58.48 4.03
CA SER A 130 30.44 59.37 3.08
C SER A 130 31.51 60.04 2.15
N THR A 131 31.29 60.90 1.13
CA THR A 131 30.19 61.79 0.68
C THR A 131 30.04 61.78 -0.87
N GLY A 132 29.68 62.91 -1.52
CA GLY A 132 29.64 63.13 -2.99
C GLY A 132 30.38 64.44 -3.41
N PRO A 133 30.11 65.10 -4.57
CA PRO A 133 28.89 64.98 -5.41
C PRO A 133 29.04 65.09 -6.97
N SER A 134 28.09 64.45 -7.69
CA SER A 134 27.51 64.90 -9.01
C SER A 134 28.41 64.85 -10.29
N HIS A 135 27.91 64.79 -11.54
CA HIS A 135 26.55 64.98 -12.12
C HIS A 135 26.32 64.18 -13.45
N LYS A 136 25.06 63.73 -13.65
CA LYS A 136 24.28 63.63 -14.94
C LYS A 136 24.69 62.72 -16.13
N ARG A 137 23.75 61.80 -16.43
CA ARG A 137 23.43 61.04 -17.68
C ARG A 137 23.80 61.66 -19.04
N LEU A 138 24.02 60.80 -20.06
CA LEU A 138 23.10 60.68 -21.22
C LEU A 138 23.21 59.31 -21.97
N LYS A 139 22.35 59.11 -22.99
CA LYS A 139 22.28 57.93 -23.89
C LYS A 139 23.30 57.99 -25.05
N ALA A 140 23.41 56.88 -25.81
CA ALA A 140 23.64 56.90 -27.25
C ALA A 140 22.68 55.95 -27.99
N ASP A 141 22.17 56.35 -29.16
CA ASP A 141 21.31 55.58 -30.07
C ASP A 141 21.96 55.53 -31.48
N SER A 142 21.95 54.37 -32.15
CA SER A 142 22.04 54.14 -33.62
C SER A 142 23.16 54.77 -34.51
N PRO A 143 23.36 54.29 -35.76
CA PRO A 143 24.59 54.52 -36.53
C PRO A 143 24.55 55.70 -37.53
N GLY A 144 25.71 56.29 -37.80
CA GLY A 144 25.91 57.35 -38.80
C GLY A 144 27.12 57.10 -39.72
N GLU A 145 26.84 57.15 -41.03
CA GLU A 145 27.69 57.44 -42.19
C GLU A 145 29.24 57.47 -42.04
N ALA A 146 29.92 56.54 -42.74
CA ALA A 146 31.33 56.67 -43.11
C ALA A 146 31.46 57.13 -44.58
N ARG A 147 32.23 58.19 -44.82
CA ARG A 147 32.33 58.86 -46.14
C ARG A 147 33.17 58.09 -47.17
N ASN A 148 32.88 58.35 -48.45
CA ASN A 148 33.69 57.93 -49.59
C ASN A 148 35.17 58.29 -49.44
N SER A 149 36.05 57.31 -49.59
CA SER A 149 37.46 57.51 -49.94
C SER A 149 37.89 56.41 -50.92
N CYS A 150 38.01 56.77 -52.20
CA CYS A 150 38.28 55.82 -53.27
C CYS A 150 39.76 55.46 -53.34
N ILE A 151 40.16 54.29 -52.85
CA ILE A 151 41.47 53.70 -53.17
C ILE A 151 41.38 53.04 -54.55
N ARG A 152 41.87 53.74 -55.57
CA ARG A 152 42.22 53.11 -56.86
C ARG A 152 43.62 52.51 -56.75
N VAL A 153 43.74 51.20 -56.62
CA VAL A 153 44.97 50.48 -56.99
C VAL A 153 44.60 49.27 -57.83
N SER A 154 45.10 49.26 -59.07
CA SER A 154 45.06 48.10 -59.96
C SER A 154 46.22 47.18 -59.62
N SER A 155 45.92 45.98 -59.13
CA SER A 155 46.83 44.84 -59.30
C SER A 155 46.01 43.55 -59.27
N TYR A 156 46.09 42.76 -60.34
CA TYR A 156 45.81 41.34 -60.25
C TYR A 156 47.05 40.71 -59.61
N LEU A 157 46.88 39.96 -58.52
CA LEU A 157 47.96 39.16 -57.97
C LEU A 157 48.21 37.97 -58.90
N GLU A 158 49.42 37.89 -59.45
CA GLU A 158 49.87 36.73 -60.22
C GLU A 158 50.02 35.49 -59.32
N ALA A 159 49.97 34.30 -59.92
CA ALA A 159 50.12 33.05 -59.18
C ALA A 159 51.59 32.84 -58.72
N PRO A 160 51.85 32.23 -57.56
CA PRO A 160 53.20 31.89 -57.13
C PRO A 160 53.92 30.98 -58.14
N LEU A 161 55.13 31.37 -58.54
CA LEU A 161 55.92 30.69 -59.58
C LEU A 161 56.28 29.22 -59.24
N ASP A 162 56.44 28.90 -57.95
CA ASP A 162 56.90 27.59 -57.48
C ASP A 162 55.78 26.55 -57.33
N GLY A 163 54.52 26.88 -57.67
CA GLY A 163 53.36 25.98 -57.54
C GLY A 163 52.94 25.67 -56.09
N ALA A 164 53.69 26.12 -55.08
CA ALA A 164 53.37 25.95 -53.67
C ALA A 164 52.04 26.61 -53.31
N CYS A 165 51.07 25.82 -52.82
CA CYS A 165 49.79 26.36 -52.41
C CYS A 165 49.91 27.09 -51.08
N LEU A 166 49.59 28.40 -51.06
CA LEU A 166 49.62 29.22 -49.83
C LEU A 166 48.77 28.63 -48.70
N ILE A 167 47.72 27.86 -49.03
CA ILE A 167 46.88 27.11 -48.08
C ILE A 167 47.71 26.14 -47.23
N ASP A 168 48.72 25.47 -47.79
CA ASP A 168 49.54 24.52 -47.05
C ASP A 168 50.46 25.20 -46.03
N THR A 169 50.83 26.47 -46.28
CA THR A 169 51.62 27.29 -45.34
C THR A 169 50.80 27.95 -44.23
N LEU A 170 49.47 27.92 -44.28
CA LEU A 170 48.63 28.49 -43.22
C LEU A 170 48.75 27.67 -41.91
N PRO A 171 48.83 28.32 -40.73
CA PRO A 171 48.69 27.65 -39.43
C PRO A 171 47.35 26.92 -39.30
N ASP A 172 47.34 25.79 -38.57
CA ASP A 172 46.12 25.00 -38.37
C ASP A 172 45.03 25.83 -37.66
N GLU A 173 45.39 26.79 -36.79
CA GLU A 173 44.45 27.69 -36.09
C GLU A 173 43.66 28.58 -37.06
N ILE A 174 44.30 29.07 -38.13
CA ILE A 174 43.65 29.94 -39.13
C ILE A 174 42.71 29.12 -40.00
N LEU A 175 43.15 27.93 -40.44
CA LEU A 175 42.31 26.99 -41.17
C LEU A 175 41.11 26.50 -40.33
N MET A 176 41.32 26.18 -39.05
CA MET A 176 40.24 25.89 -38.08
C MET A 176 39.29 27.08 -37.92
N LYS A 177 39.81 28.30 -37.87
CA LYS A 177 38.98 29.51 -37.78
C LYS A 177 38.12 29.70 -39.04
N ILE A 178 38.68 29.47 -40.23
CA ILE A 178 37.94 29.46 -41.50
C ILE A 178 36.84 28.39 -41.47
N PHE A 179 37.18 27.16 -41.06
CA PHE A 179 36.24 26.03 -41.01
C PHE A 179 35.08 26.28 -40.02
N SER A 180 35.28 27.08 -38.97
CA SER A 180 34.21 27.49 -38.04
C SER A 180 33.11 28.41 -38.64
N PHE A 181 33.34 28.91 -39.87
CA PHE A 181 32.37 29.67 -40.66
C PHE A 181 31.77 28.86 -41.83
N LEU A 182 32.21 27.62 -42.08
CA LEU A 182 31.68 26.77 -43.13
C LEU A 182 30.42 26.01 -42.69
N TYR A 183 29.60 25.62 -43.65
CA TYR A 183 28.40 24.80 -43.45
C TYR A 183 28.66 23.32 -43.74
N GLU A 184 27.68 22.47 -43.42
CA GLU A 184 27.78 21.01 -43.53
C GLU A 184 28.21 20.52 -44.93
N GLY A 185 27.68 21.13 -46.00
CA GLY A 185 28.01 20.78 -47.37
C GLY A 185 29.42 21.20 -47.77
N ASP A 186 29.96 22.26 -47.18
CA ASP A 186 31.28 22.79 -47.52
C ASP A 186 32.38 22.11 -46.70
N LEU A 187 32.13 21.78 -45.43
CA LEU A 187 33.00 20.93 -44.60
C LEU A 187 33.12 19.51 -45.19
N ALA A 188 32.03 18.98 -45.74
CA ALA A 188 32.04 17.69 -46.45
C ALA A 188 32.95 17.74 -47.70
N LYS A 189 32.82 18.77 -48.54
CA LYS A 189 33.71 19.00 -49.70
C LYS A 189 35.17 19.16 -49.28
N CYS A 190 35.44 20.00 -48.27
CA CYS A 190 36.78 20.19 -47.72
C CYS A 190 37.40 18.85 -47.28
N GLY A 191 36.60 17.96 -46.69
CA GLY A 191 37.05 16.63 -46.28
C GLY A 191 37.54 15.72 -47.42
N GLY A 192 37.22 16.03 -48.69
CA GLY A 192 37.74 15.34 -49.86
C GLY A 192 39.06 15.90 -50.42
N VAL A 193 39.56 17.04 -49.93
CA VAL A 193 40.69 17.77 -50.55
C VAL A 193 42.05 17.15 -50.20
N SER A 194 42.28 16.83 -48.92
CA SER A 194 43.54 16.23 -48.44
C SER A 194 43.38 15.58 -47.07
N GLN A 195 44.33 14.74 -46.65
CA GLN A 195 44.30 14.13 -45.31
C GLN A 195 44.32 15.18 -44.18
N ARG A 196 45.04 16.30 -44.37
CA ARG A 196 45.04 17.44 -43.44
C ARG A 196 43.65 18.07 -43.37
N PHE A 197 43.05 18.37 -44.52
CA PHE A 197 41.70 18.94 -44.57
C PHE A 197 40.65 17.98 -44.00
N TYR A 198 40.73 16.67 -44.27
CA TYR A 198 39.87 15.66 -43.67
C TYR A 198 39.98 15.61 -42.14
N ARG A 199 41.19 15.71 -41.57
CA ARG A 199 41.40 15.78 -40.12
C ARG A 199 40.70 17.00 -39.52
N MET A 200 40.88 18.16 -40.15
CA MET A 200 40.40 19.44 -39.63
C MET A 200 38.89 19.65 -39.84
N SER A 201 38.34 19.22 -40.98
CA SER A 201 36.89 19.27 -41.24
C SER A 201 36.11 18.17 -40.53
N ASN A 202 36.79 17.28 -39.80
CA ASN A 202 36.20 16.34 -38.84
C ASN A 202 36.40 16.74 -37.37
N ASP A 203 36.88 17.94 -37.06
CA ASP A 203 37.07 18.35 -35.66
C ASP A 203 35.76 18.35 -34.84
N ILE A 204 35.88 17.90 -33.59
CA ILE A 204 34.78 17.76 -32.63
C ILE A 204 34.18 19.14 -32.27
N ASN A 205 34.99 20.19 -32.16
CA ASN A 205 34.49 21.51 -31.77
C ASN A 205 33.79 22.23 -32.93
N VAL A 206 34.29 22.11 -34.16
CA VAL A 206 33.63 22.61 -35.38
C VAL A 206 32.26 21.96 -35.55
N TRP A 207 32.18 20.62 -35.48
CA TRP A 207 30.89 19.92 -35.61
C TRP A 207 29.96 20.19 -34.42
N ARG A 208 30.46 20.29 -33.18
CA ARG A 208 29.65 20.71 -32.02
C ARG A 208 28.99 22.06 -32.27
N VAL A 209 29.75 23.08 -32.67
CA VAL A 209 29.24 24.45 -32.86
C VAL A 209 28.28 24.51 -34.06
N LEU A 210 28.55 23.77 -35.15
CA LEU A 210 27.64 23.66 -36.28
C LEU A 210 26.32 22.98 -35.88
N TYR A 211 26.41 21.85 -35.18
CA TYR A 211 25.26 21.07 -34.70
C TYR A 211 24.39 21.88 -33.74
N GLN A 212 24.99 22.56 -32.75
CA GLN A 212 24.30 23.45 -31.81
C GLN A 212 23.59 24.62 -32.51
N ARG A 213 24.15 25.19 -33.58
CA ARG A 213 23.47 26.25 -34.37
C ARG A 213 22.22 25.72 -35.11
N VAL A 214 22.21 24.44 -35.46
CA VAL A 214 21.16 23.79 -36.26
C VAL A 214 20.06 23.20 -35.39
N PHE A 215 20.40 22.30 -34.47
CA PHE A 215 19.46 21.52 -33.66
C PHE A 215 19.27 22.07 -32.22
N GLU A 216 20.01 23.12 -31.85
CA GLU A 216 20.03 23.77 -30.52
C GLU A 216 20.57 22.90 -29.36
N TYR A 217 20.45 21.57 -29.41
CA TYR A 217 20.84 20.65 -28.34
C TYR A 217 22.30 20.76 -27.86
N THR A 218 22.47 20.65 -26.54
CA THR A 218 23.75 20.65 -25.83
C THR A 218 24.45 19.28 -25.76
N MET A 219 23.83 18.22 -26.29
CA MET A 219 24.38 16.84 -26.40
C MET A 219 23.95 16.23 -27.75
N PRO A 220 24.77 15.42 -28.45
CA PRO A 220 24.34 14.81 -29.71
C PRO A 220 23.24 13.78 -29.49
N LEU A 221 22.28 13.78 -30.42
CA LEU A 221 21.10 12.93 -30.41
C LEU A 221 21.35 11.72 -31.31
N PHE A 222 21.31 10.52 -30.73
CA PHE A 222 21.44 9.27 -31.45
C PHE A 222 20.07 8.83 -31.99
N HIS A 223 19.97 8.72 -33.31
CA HIS A 223 18.78 8.28 -34.04
C HIS A 223 19.13 7.09 -34.94
N PRO A 224 19.03 5.85 -34.42
CA PRO A 224 19.37 4.63 -35.17
C PRO A 224 18.27 4.15 -36.12
N GLY A 225 17.18 4.91 -36.24
CA GLY A 225 16.01 4.55 -37.03
C GLY A 225 14.69 5.00 -36.38
N HIS A 226 13.62 4.91 -37.15
CA HIS A 226 12.29 5.44 -36.85
C HIS A 226 11.81 5.14 -35.41
N GLY A 227 11.28 6.18 -34.75
CA GLY A 227 10.75 6.15 -33.39
C GLY A 227 11.77 6.09 -32.26
N LYS A 228 13.09 6.12 -32.55
CA LYS A 228 14.15 5.93 -31.53
C LYS A 228 15.04 7.17 -31.41
N PHE A 229 15.04 7.79 -30.22
CA PHE A 229 15.73 9.05 -29.96
C PHE A 229 16.40 9.04 -28.58
N GLU A 230 17.74 9.05 -28.56
CA GLU A 230 18.53 8.95 -27.33
C GLU A 230 19.65 10.00 -27.31
N PHE A 231 19.57 10.99 -26.42
CA PHE A 231 20.72 11.88 -26.17
C PHE A 231 21.84 11.10 -25.49
N ARG A 232 23.02 11.06 -26.12
CA ARG A 232 24.14 10.21 -25.68
C ARG A 232 25.39 11.03 -25.38
N GLU A 233 25.92 10.82 -24.19
CA GLU A 233 27.28 11.19 -23.79
C GLU A 233 28.29 10.69 -24.84
N LEU A 234 29.31 11.49 -25.14
CA LEU A 234 30.29 11.19 -26.21
C LEU A 234 30.99 9.83 -26.03
N SER A 235 31.18 9.40 -24.78
CA SER A 235 31.75 8.11 -24.38
C SER A 235 30.90 6.88 -24.78
N ARG A 236 29.60 7.07 -25.05
CA ARG A 236 28.66 5.97 -25.39
C ARG A 236 28.56 5.72 -26.90
N TRP A 237 29.13 6.59 -27.74
CA TRP A 237 29.15 6.44 -29.18
C TRP A 237 30.27 5.47 -29.61
N LYS A 238 30.00 4.17 -29.50
CA LYS A 238 30.89 3.12 -30.03
C LYS A 238 31.17 3.38 -31.51
N ASP A 239 32.42 3.14 -31.91
CA ASP A 239 32.94 3.22 -33.28
C ASP A 239 32.86 4.60 -33.97
N SER A 240 32.37 5.63 -33.27
CA SER A 240 32.34 7.02 -33.77
C SER A 240 33.66 7.74 -33.50
N LYS A 241 34.19 8.44 -34.52
CA LYS A 241 35.32 9.38 -34.36
C LYS A 241 34.86 10.82 -34.09
N ASN A 242 33.61 11.16 -34.38
CA ASN A 242 33.00 12.45 -34.08
C ASN A 242 31.48 12.31 -33.90
N PRO A 243 30.99 12.12 -32.67
CA PRO A 243 29.56 11.93 -32.38
C PRO A 243 28.67 13.07 -32.88
N TRP A 244 29.16 14.32 -32.88
CA TRP A 244 28.40 15.47 -33.38
C TRP A 244 28.20 15.40 -34.89
N LYS A 245 29.21 14.95 -35.63
CA LYS A 245 29.10 14.70 -37.07
C LYS A 245 28.15 13.55 -37.34
N ASP A 246 28.34 12.40 -36.69
CA ASP A 246 27.56 11.20 -36.99
C ASP A 246 26.07 11.40 -36.64
N SER A 247 25.78 12.09 -35.53
CA SER A 247 24.44 12.59 -35.18
C SER A 247 23.88 13.54 -36.24
N PHE A 248 24.66 14.52 -36.70
CA PHE A 248 24.23 15.44 -37.77
C PHE A 248 23.82 14.67 -39.04
N PHE A 249 24.58 13.66 -39.46
CA PHE A 249 24.29 12.89 -40.66
C PHE A 249 23.05 11.98 -40.54
N GLN A 250 22.67 11.57 -39.34
CA GLN A 250 21.39 10.90 -39.05
C GLN A 250 20.21 11.88 -39.15
N LEU A 251 20.38 13.14 -38.71
CA LEU A 251 19.27 14.08 -38.49
C LEU A 251 19.04 15.09 -39.63
N ARG A 252 20.04 15.34 -40.49
CA ARG A 252 20.04 16.37 -41.56
C ARG A 252 18.86 16.35 -42.55
N ASN A 253 18.12 15.25 -42.64
CA ASN A 253 16.98 15.10 -43.55
C ASN A 253 15.64 15.59 -42.94
N GLY A 254 15.59 15.85 -41.64
CA GLY A 254 14.38 16.36 -40.99
C GLY A 254 14.01 17.79 -41.40
N ILE A 255 12.85 18.22 -40.92
CA ILE A 255 12.25 19.53 -41.21
C ILE A 255 12.26 20.38 -39.95
N HIS A 256 12.70 21.64 -40.06
CA HIS A 256 12.85 22.54 -38.91
C HIS A 256 11.68 23.52 -38.80
N VAL A 257 10.81 23.34 -37.80
CA VAL A 257 9.75 24.31 -37.47
C VAL A 257 10.31 25.30 -36.44
N ARG A 258 10.45 26.58 -36.80
CA ARG A 258 11.22 27.58 -36.01
C ARG A 258 10.76 29.03 -36.25
N PRO A 259 9.70 29.51 -35.57
CA PRO A 259 9.04 30.79 -35.87
C PRO A 259 10.00 31.99 -35.91
N ARG A 260 9.78 32.93 -36.85
CA ARG A 260 10.52 34.21 -36.98
C ARG A 260 12.02 34.07 -37.25
N ARG A 261 12.51 32.89 -37.68
CA ARG A 261 13.95 32.63 -37.95
C ARG A 261 14.27 32.19 -39.38
N ALA A 262 13.41 32.47 -40.37
CA ALA A 262 13.64 32.15 -41.79
C ALA A 262 14.99 32.64 -42.33
N HIS A 263 15.43 33.83 -41.91
CA HIS A 263 16.74 34.42 -42.22
C HIS A 263 17.96 33.58 -41.80
N LEU A 264 17.81 32.55 -40.97
CA LEU A 264 18.89 31.60 -40.62
C LEU A 264 19.11 30.51 -41.67
N TYR A 265 18.20 30.39 -42.66
CA TYR A 265 18.19 29.36 -43.68
C TYR A 265 18.21 29.96 -45.11
N GLU A 266 17.62 31.13 -45.30
CA GLU A 266 17.61 31.84 -46.58
C GLU A 266 19.02 32.30 -47.03
N GLY A 267 19.28 32.24 -48.35
CA GLY A 267 20.51 32.75 -48.98
C GLY A 267 21.80 31.94 -48.77
N GLN A 268 21.82 30.94 -47.89
CA GLN A 268 23.04 30.21 -47.52
C GLN A 268 23.37 29.06 -48.49
N LYS A 269 24.16 29.34 -49.54
CA LYS A 269 24.56 28.36 -50.58
C LYS A 269 25.20 27.04 -50.07
N GLY A 270 25.74 27.02 -48.85
CA GLY A 270 26.36 25.84 -48.23
C GLY A 270 25.44 24.98 -47.36
N ARG A 271 24.21 25.45 -47.09
CA ARG A 271 23.25 24.81 -46.19
C ARG A 271 22.02 24.32 -46.95
N SER A 272 21.53 23.12 -46.61
CA SER A 272 20.36 22.52 -47.28
C SER A 272 19.39 21.90 -46.27
N MET A 273 18.60 22.76 -45.63
CA MET A 273 17.64 22.39 -44.59
C MET A 273 16.26 22.95 -44.93
N LEU A 274 15.22 22.13 -44.79
CA LEU A 274 13.85 22.58 -44.96
C LEU A 274 13.34 23.24 -43.68
N HIS A 275 12.65 24.35 -43.82
CA HIS A 275 12.20 25.19 -42.71
C HIS A 275 10.77 25.70 -42.93
N PHE A 276 9.98 25.73 -41.86
CA PHE A 276 8.64 26.32 -41.82
C PHE A 276 8.46 27.17 -40.55
N GLU A 277 7.63 28.21 -40.60
CA GLU A 277 7.25 28.99 -39.42
C GLU A 277 6.18 28.32 -38.55
N ARG A 278 5.41 27.38 -39.13
CA ARG A 278 4.26 26.72 -38.50
C ARG A 278 4.34 25.20 -38.67
N LEU A 279 3.82 24.46 -37.69
CA LEU A 279 3.90 22.99 -37.65
C LEU A 279 2.94 22.36 -38.67
N GLU A 280 1.76 22.96 -38.81
CA GLU A 280 0.69 22.57 -39.73
C GLU A 280 1.14 22.63 -41.20
N LEU A 281 2.04 23.55 -41.53
CA LEU A 281 2.64 23.65 -42.88
C LEU A 281 3.69 22.56 -43.13
N ALA A 282 4.44 22.15 -42.10
CA ALA A 282 5.40 21.06 -42.19
C ALA A 282 4.71 19.69 -42.29
N LEU A 283 3.58 19.50 -41.60
CA LEU A 283 2.73 18.31 -41.70
C LEU A 283 2.15 18.16 -43.11
N ARG A 284 1.43 19.18 -43.62
CA ARG A 284 0.86 19.23 -44.98
C ARG A 284 1.91 19.00 -46.08
N PHE A 285 3.15 19.41 -45.85
CA PHE A 285 4.28 19.16 -46.76
C PHE A 285 4.76 17.69 -46.77
N LEU A 286 4.71 17.00 -45.62
CA LEU A 286 5.08 15.58 -45.48
C LEU A 286 3.96 14.63 -45.91
N GLU A 287 2.70 15.02 -45.74
CA GLU A 287 1.53 14.33 -46.34
C GLU A 287 1.68 14.26 -47.86
N ALA A 288 2.06 15.37 -48.50
CA ALA A 288 2.28 15.46 -49.95
C ALA A 288 3.55 14.75 -50.46
N ARG A 289 4.36 14.10 -49.59
CA ARG A 289 5.65 13.49 -49.94
C ARG A 289 5.90 12.18 -49.15
N PRO A 290 5.12 11.12 -49.40
CA PRO A 290 5.19 9.87 -48.62
C PRO A 290 6.54 9.16 -48.68
N ASP A 291 7.33 9.37 -49.73
CA ASP A 291 8.66 8.75 -49.93
C ASP A 291 9.76 9.33 -49.01
N ARG A 292 9.48 10.45 -48.33
CA ARG A 292 10.42 11.11 -47.41
C ARG A 292 10.22 10.62 -45.99
N GLU A 293 11.32 10.48 -45.25
CA GLU A 293 11.25 10.37 -43.79
C GLU A 293 10.46 11.54 -43.19
N LYS A 294 9.38 11.20 -42.47
CA LYS A 294 8.51 12.15 -41.79
C LYS A 294 9.11 12.56 -40.43
N LEU A 295 10.20 13.33 -40.44
CA LEU A 295 10.88 13.83 -39.24
C LEU A 295 10.79 15.36 -39.12
N ILE A 296 10.29 15.86 -37.99
CA ILE A 296 10.15 17.28 -37.65
C ILE A 296 10.89 17.60 -36.35
N PHE A 297 11.78 18.61 -36.42
CA PHE A 297 12.35 19.29 -35.25
C PHE A 297 11.51 20.53 -34.94
N LEU A 298 10.84 20.53 -33.78
CA LEU A 298 10.05 21.65 -33.29
C LEU A 298 10.90 22.48 -32.33
N HIS A 299 11.40 23.63 -32.79
CA HIS A 299 12.39 24.42 -32.06
C HIS A 299 11.82 25.21 -30.87
N SER A 300 12.72 25.73 -30.02
CA SER A 300 12.37 26.55 -28.85
C SER A 300 11.38 27.65 -29.20
N GLY A 301 10.21 27.65 -28.57
CA GLY A 301 9.10 28.55 -28.87
C GLY A 301 7.78 28.11 -28.23
N HIS A 302 6.83 29.04 -28.20
CA HIS A 302 5.44 28.77 -27.83
C HIS A 302 4.59 28.83 -29.12
N TYR A 303 3.91 27.73 -29.41
CA TYR A 303 3.10 27.49 -30.61
C TYR A 303 1.61 27.48 -30.25
N PHE A 304 0.81 28.23 -31.02
CA PHE A 304 -0.65 28.24 -30.94
C PHE A 304 -1.23 27.77 -32.29
N PRO A 305 -1.25 26.45 -32.56
CA PRO A 305 -1.60 25.91 -33.88
C PRO A 305 -3.12 25.74 -34.07
N GLU A 306 -3.53 25.56 -35.33
CA GLU A 306 -4.80 24.86 -35.63
C GLU A 306 -4.77 23.45 -34.99
N PRO A 307 -5.94 22.85 -34.61
CA PRO A 307 -5.98 21.55 -33.93
C PRO A 307 -5.20 20.46 -34.70
N ILE A 308 -4.19 19.88 -34.07
CA ILE A 308 -3.25 18.98 -34.76
C ILE A 308 -3.85 17.57 -34.81
N ILE A 309 -4.22 17.11 -36.00
CA ILE A 309 -4.59 15.72 -36.25
C ILE A 309 -3.39 15.00 -36.87
N ILE A 310 -3.05 13.82 -36.34
CA ILE A 310 -1.98 12.95 -36.83
C ILE A 310 -2.61 11.61 -37.24
N ASP A 311 -2.52 11.31 -38.53
CA ASP A 311 -3.10 10.16 -39.24
C ASP A 311 -2.02 9.25 -39.87
N SER A 312 -0.74 9.52 -39.61
CA SER A 312 0.39 8.88 -40.29
C SER A 312 1.65 8.87 -39.42
N PRO A 313 2.67 8.03 -39.72
CA PRO A 313 3.81 7.77 -38.82
C PRO A 313 4.88 8.89 -38.80
N VAL A 314 4.45 10.13 -38.54
CA VAL A 314 5.32 11.29 -38.36
C VAL A 314 6.03 11.25 -37.01
N GLN A 315 7.28 11.71 -37.00
CA GLN A 315 8.12 11.88 -35.82
C GLN A 315 8.25 13.38 -35.54
N ILE A 316 7.77 13.84 -34.39
CA ILE A 316 7.90 15.22 -33.92
C ILE A 316 8.74 15.20 -32.65
N ILE A 317 9.87 15.90 -32.66
CA ILE A 317 10.76 16.02 -31.50
C ILE A 317 11.06 17.48 -31.20
N GLY A 318 10.97 17.87 -29.92
CA GLY A 318 11.38 19.19 -29.47
C GLY A 318 12.88 19.42 -29.65
N ALA A 319 13.26 20.64 -30.01
CA ALA A 319 14.64 21.09 -30.20
C ALA A 319 14.90 22.36 -29.39
N SER A 320 15.87 22.31 -28.48
CA SER A 320 16.24 23.43 -27.59
C SER A 320 17.65 23.26 -27.05
N SER A 321 18.24 24.37 -26.59
CA SER A 321 19.52 24.39 -25.87
C SER A 321 19.39 24.02 -24.39
N ASP A 322 18.19 24.06 -23.84
CA ASP A 322 17.94 23.83 -22.42
C ASP A 322 18.06 22.35 -22.07
N LEU A 323 18.52 22.06 -20.84
CA LEU A 323 18.66 20.68 -20.34
C LEU A 323 17.33 19.91 -20.32
N CYS A 324 16.23 20.62 -20.05
CA CYS A 324 14.87 20.11 -20.08
C CYS A 324 14.15 20.64 -21.33
N VAL A 325 14.54 20.14 -22.51
CA VAL A 325 14.07 20.59 -23.84
C VAL A 325 12.56 20.85 -23.92
N GLN A 326 11.74 20.00 -23.28
CA GLN A 326 10.29 20.13 -23.25
C GLN A 326 9.77 21.41 -22.59
N GLN A 327 10.53 22.05 -21.69
CA GLN A 327 10.13 23.29 -21.02
C GLN A 327 10.15 24.52 -21.95
N SER A 328 10.96 24.49 -23.01
CA SER A 328 11.07 25.59 -23.98
C SER A 328 10.43 25.29 -25.34
N VAL A 329 9.77 24.14 -25.50
CA VAL A 329 8.99 23.78 -26.70
C VAL A 329 7.54 23.49 -26.28
N ILE A 330 6.68 24.49 -26.38
CA ILE A 330 5.32 24.48 -25.81
C ILE A 330 4.28 24.59 -26.93
N ILE A 331 3.29 23.68 -26.95
CA ILE A 331 2.17 23.66 -27.88
C ILE A 331 0.88 23.89 -27.06
N GLU A 332 0.17 25.00 -27.27
CA GLU A 332 -1.07 25.33 -26.54
C GLU A 332 -2.23 25.53 -27.52
N ASN A 333 -3.37 24.88 -27.26
CA ASN A 333 -4.66 25.21 -27.90
C ASN A 333 -5.67 25.63 -26.82
N LYS A 334 -6.67 26.42 -27.22
CA LYS A 334 -7.64 27.06 -26.34
C LYS A 334 -9.11 26.92 -26.78
N SER A 335 -9.38 26.27 -27.90
CA SER A 335 -10.72 26.08 -28.45
C SER A 335 -11.09 24.61 -28.61
N GLU A 336 -10.12 23.77 -28.98
CA GLU A 336 -10.31 22.35 -29.27
C GLU A 336 -9.11 21.51 -28.77
N THR A 337 -9.14 20.21 -29.01
CA THR A 337 -8.06 19.29 -28.62
C THR A 337 -6.73 19.66 -29.27
N THR A 338 -5.66 19.82 -28.49
CA THR A 338 -4.37 20.32 -28.97
C THR A 338 -3.67 19.35 -29.92
N ILE A 339 -3.61 18.05 -29.58
CA ILE A 339 -3.09 16.99 -30.46
C ILE A 339 -4.02 15.77 -30.41
N SER A 340 -4.41 15.27 -31.59
CA SER A 340 -5.20 14.04 -31.77
C SER A 340 -4.46 13.03 -32.65
N PHE A 341 -4.18 11.84 -32.11
CA PHE A 341 -3.72 10.68 -32.88
C PHE A 341 -4.92 9.82 -33.26
N VAL A 342 -5.06 9.53 -34.56
CA VAL A 342 -6.18 8.79 -35.16
C VAL A 342 -5.67 7.58 -35.98
N GLU A 343 -6.56 6.91 -36.71
CA GLU A 343 -6.22 5.80 -37.61
C GLU A 343 -5.05 6.16 -38.53
N GLY A 344 -4.16 5.19 -38.80
CA GLY A 344 -2.95 5.37 -39.60
C GLY A 344 -1.74 5.97 -38.84
N SER A 345 -1.94 6.56 -37.65
CA SER A 345 -0.85 7.10 -36.81
C SER A 345 0.02 6.05 -36.11
N THR A 346 -0.18 4.76 -36.40
CA THR A 346 0.63 3.66 -35.87
C THR A 346 2.11 3.84 -36.19
N GLY A 347 2.93 3.96 -35.14
CA GLY A 347 4.36 4.25 -35.24
C GLY A 347 4.72 5.74 -35.21
N ALA A 348 3.76 6.66 -35.18
CA ALA A 348 4.05 8.08 -34.96
C ALA A 348 4.79 8.29 -33.64
N TYR A 349 5.67 9.29 -33.59
CA TYR A 349 6.48 9.63 -32.42
C TYR A 349 6.26 11.09 -32.01
N LEU A 350 6.08 11.32 -30.71
CA LEU A 350 6.09 12.65 -30.10
C LEU A 350 7.06 12.64 -28.92
N GLY A 351 7.98 13.61 -28.83
CA GLY A 351 8.89 13.62 -27.68
C GLY A 351 9.55 14.96 -27.39
N TYR A 352 9.94 15.14 -26.12
CA TYR A 352 10.61 16.34 -25.61
C TYR A 352 9.84 17.65 -25.89
N VAL A 353 8.50 17.63 -25.78
CA VAL A 353 7.62 18.81 -25.91
C VAL A 353 6.63 18.90 -24.76
N THR A 354 6.20 20.12 -24.42
CA THR A 354 5.06 20.37 -23.54
C THR A 354 3.80 20.64 -24.36
N VAL A 355 2.66 20.07 -23.97
CA VAL A 355 1.37 20.21 -24.65
C VAL A 355 0.30 20.64 -23.64
N HIS A 356 -0.34 21.77 -23.90
CA HIS A 356 -1.36 22.36 -23.04
C HIS A 356 -2.72 22.44 -23.73
N TYR A 357 -3.79 22.28 -22.96
CA TYR A 357 -5.14 22.72 -23.33
C TYR A 357 -5.65 23.74 -22.31
N ASN A 358 -5.87 24.98 -22.75
CA ASN A 358 -6.07 26.14 -21.88
C ASN A 358 -7.24 27.00 -22.39
N PRO A 359 -8.51 26.59 -22.15
CA PRO A 359 -9.66 27.23 -22.79
C PRO A 359 -9.87 28.68 -22.32
N GLU A 360 -10.16 29.60 -23.26
CA GLU A 360 -10.25 31.05 -22.98
C GLU A 360 -11.41 31.45 -22.06
N GLN A 361 -12.38 30.56 -21.88
CA GLN A 361 -13.37 30.63 -20.82
C GLN A 361 -13.37 29.28 -20.09
N PRO A 362 -13.43 29.25 -18.74
CA PRO A 362 -13.58 28.00 -18.00
C PRO A 362 -14.90 27.35 -18.44
N SER A 363 -14.80 26.20 -19.11
CA SER A 363 -15.91 25.57 -19.84
C SER A 363 -17.06 25.24 -18.88
N VAL A 364 -18.13 26.05 -18.91
CA VAL A 364 -19.35 25.78 -18.14
C VAL A 364 -19.91 24.45 -18.64
N VAL A 365 -19.95 23.44 -17.75
CA VAL A 365 -20.12 22.01 -18.08
C VAL A 365 -21.52 21.67 -18.68
N ALA A 366 -22.39 22.66 -18.86
CA ALA A 366 -23.70 22.53 -19.46
C ALA A 366 -23.79 23.21 -20.83
N GLN A 367 -23.42 22.48 -21.90
CA GLN A 367 -24.21 22.39 -23.17
C GLN A 367 -23.49 21.63 -24.32
N SER A 368 -22.16 21.55 -24.35
CA SER A 368 -21.43 20.87 -25.44
C SER A 368 -21.33 19.35 -25.27
N GLN A 369 -21.75 18.58 -26.28
CA GLN A 369 -21.56 17.11 -26.31
C GLN A 369 -20.10 16.70 -26.57
N HIS A 370 -19.25 17.63 -27.00
CA HIS A 370 -17.83 17.40 -27.25
C HIS A 370 -16.99 17.85 -26.05
N LEU A 371 -16.00 17.02 -25.72
CA LEU A 371 -14.99 17.27 -24.69
C LEU A 371 -13.63 17.32 -25.40
N TYR A 372 -12.77 18.23 -24.95
CA TYR A 372 -11.45 18.49 -25.52
C TYR A 372 -10.35 18.15 -24.51
N TYR A 373 -9.13 17.94 -25.03
CA TYR A 373 -8.00 17.38 -24.27
C TYR A 373 -6.68 18.03 -24.71
N ALA A 374 -5.64 17.97 -23.89
CA ALA A 374 -4.29 18.28 -24.37
C ALA A 374 -3.79 17.20 -25.35
N LEU A 375 -4.18 15.94 -25.11
CA LEU A 375 -3.86 14.80 -25.96
C LEU A 375 -5.07 13.86 -26.08
N LEU A 376 -5.47 13.55 -27.31
CA LEU A 376 -6.44 12.50 -27.64
C LEU A 376 -5.76 11.40 -28.47
N ILE A 377 -6.03 10.13 -28.14
CA ILE A 377 -5.62 8.95 -28.90
C ILE A 377 -6.87 8.08 -29.11
N THR A 378 -7.17 7.74 -30.36
CA THR A 378 -8.45 7.12 -30.74
C THR A 378 -8.29 6.33 -32.05
N ASP A 379 -9.19 5.39 -32.33
CA ASP A 379 -9.30 4.70 -33.64
C ASP A 379 -7.99 4.01 -34.09
N ASP A 380 -7.66 2.86 -33.49
CA ASP A 380 -6.46 2.04 -33.80
C ASP A 380 -5.09 2.75 -33.70
N ALA A 381 -5.05 3.98 -33.19
CA ALA A 381 -3.82 4.75 -33.00
C ALA A 381 -2.88 4.13 -31.95
N SER A 382 -1.64 3.84 -32.34
CA SER A 382 -0.57 3.36 -31.45
C SER A 382 0.72 4.23 -31.51
N PRO A 383 0.67 5.51 -31.10
CA PRO A 383 1.84 6.39 -31.09
C PRO A 383 2.80 6.07 -29.93
N THR A 384 4.08 6.41 -30.12
CA THR A 384 5.10 6.42 -29.04
C THR A 384 5.31 7.86 -28.57
N ILE A 385 5.23 8.08 -27.25
CA ILE A 385 5.29 9.40 -26.64
C ILE A 385 6.33 9.37 -25.52
N GLU A 386 7.45 10.09 -25.65
CA GLU A 386 8.55 10.05 -24.67
C GLU A 386 8.96 11.45 -24.16
N LYS A 387 9.02 11.60 -22.83
CA LYS A 387 9.46 12.84 -22.14
C LYS A 387 8.67 14.08 -22.54
N CYS A 388 7.36 13.91 -22.69
CA CYS A 388 6.42 15.01 -22.87
C CYS A 388 5.78 15.43 -21.55
N THR A 389 5.48 16.71 -21.43
CA THR A 389 4.66 17.27 -20.33
C THR A 389 3.26 17.57 -20.87
N PHE A 390 2.22 17.21 -20.11
CA PHE A 390 0.83 17.49 -20.43
C PHE A 390 0.14 18.15 -19.25
N SER A 391 -0.62 19.22 -19.48
CA SER A 391 -1.55 19.78 -18.50
C SER A 391 -2.79 20.39 -19.16
N SER A 392 -3.85 20.57 -18.38
CA SER A 392 -5.13 21.12 -18.84
C SER A 392 -5.78 21.97 -17.75
N CYS A 393 -6.20 23.19 -18.11
CA CYS A 393 -7.00 24.09 -17.26
C CYS A 393 -8.51 23.90 -17.47
N SER A 394 -8.92 22.83 -18.17
CA SER A 394 -10.33 22.56 -18.50
C SER A 394 -11.05 21.82 -17.37
N ALA A 395 -12.13 22.42 -16.85
CA ALA A 395 -13.01 21.77 -15.89
C ALA A 395 -13.85 20.61 -16.50
N GLY A 396 -13.82 20.42 -17.83
CA GLY A 396 -14.44 19.29 -18.53
C GLY A 396 -13.42 18.39 -19.24
N GLY A 397 -13.69 17.08 -19.29
CA GLY A 397 -12.85 16.10 -20.01
C GLY A 397 -11.73 15.50 -19.17
N ALA A 398 -10.51 15.54 -19.70
CA ALA A 398 -9.28 15.04 -19.08
C ALA A 398 -8.08 15.75 -19.74
N THR A 399 -6.87 15.58 -19.21
CA THR A 399 -5.66 16.06 -19.89
C THR A 399 -5.25 15.13 -21.03
N VAL A 400 -5.16 13.83 -20.75
CA VAL A 400 -4.91 12.78 -21.74
C VAL A 400 -6.13 11.86 -21.82
N CYS A 401 -6.62 11.61 -23.03
CA CYS A 401 -7.75 10.72 -23.31
C CYS A 401 -7.37 9.65 -24.32
N VAL A 402 -7.63 8.38 -23.99
CA VAL A 402 -7.40 7.23 -24.86
C VAL A 402 -8.70 6.42 -24.94
N LYS A 403 -9.27 6.28 -26.13
CA LYS A 403 -10.62 5.73 -26.29
C LYS A 403 -10.79 4.90 -27.55
N LYS A 404 -11.83 4.05 -27.53
CA LYS A 404 -12.15 3.01 -28.52
C LYS A 404 -11.16 1.84 -28.50
N GLU A 405 -11.62 0.71 -29.02
CA GLU A 405 -10.79 -0.47 -29.27
C GLU A 405 -9.65 -0.14 -30.25
N GLY A 406 -8.58 -0.94 -30.23
CA GLY A 406 -7.38 -0.72 -31.03
C GLY A 406 -6.42 0.36 -30.50
N ALA A 407 -6.94 1.46 -29.92
CA ALA A 407 -6.13 2.56 -29.38
C ALA A 407 -5.15 2.06 -28.29
N ASN A 408 -3.85 2.20 -28.54
CA ASN A 408 -2.79 1.55 -27.74
C ASN A 408 -1.46 2.34 -27.74
N PRO A 409 -1.41 3.51 -27.07
CA PRO A 409 -0.20 4.35 -27.02
C PRO A 409 0.90 3.75 -26.15
N ARG A 410 2.15 4.18 -26.39
CA ARG A 410 3.31 3.91 -25.53
C ARG A 410 3.83 5.22 -24.94
N MET A 411 3.42 5.55 -23.73
CA MET A 411 3.88 6.74 -23.00
C MET A 411 5.03 6.39 -22.06
N LYS A 412 6.15 7.12 -22.13
CA LYS A 412 7.36 6.84 -21.34
C LYS A 412 7.98 8.11 -20.77
N GLN A 413 8.23 8.12 -19.46
CA GLN A 413 8.86 9.25 -18.75
C GLN A 413 8.12 10.59 -18.98
N CYS A 414 6.80 10.53 -19.16
CA CYS A 414 5.94 11.70 -19.38
C CYS A 414 5.42 12.24 -18.04
N SER A 415 5.13 13.54 -17.99
CA SER A 415 4.54 14.23 -16.83
C SER A 415 3.12 14.67 -17.16
N ILE A 416 2.14 14.26 -16.34
CA ILE A 416 0.71 14.62 -16.47
C ILE A 416 0.27 15.23 -15.14
N CYS A 417 0.58 16.52 -14.97
CA CYS A 417 0.58 17.19 -13.67
C CYS A 417 -0.23 18.49 -13.67
N GLU A 418 -0.70 18.86 -12.48
CA GLU A 418 -1.34 20.17 -12.21
C GLU A 418 -2.52 20.46 -13.15
N CYS A 419 -3.32 19.42 -13.41
CA CYS A 419 -4.50 19.49 -14.25
C CYS A 419 -5.75 19.81 -13.42
N ASP A 420 -6.64 20.68 -13.92
CA ASP A 420 -7.92 21.00 -13.27
C ASP A 420 -8.99 19.90 -13.41
N ASN A 421 -8.59 18.72 -13.87
CA ASN A 421 -9.45 17.57 -14.13
C ASN A 421 -8.72 16.24 -13.91
N VAL A 422 -9.25 15.17 -14.49
CA VAL A 422 -8.61 13.85 -14.58
C VAL A 422 -7.32 13.92 -15.39
N GLY A 423 -6.25 13.31 -14.88
CA GLY A 423 -4.95 13.26 -15.55
C GLY A 423 -4.99 12.44 -16.84
N ILE A 424 -5.22 11.12 -16.70
CA ILE A 424 -5.33 10.19 -17.83
C ILE A 424 -6.66 9.42 -17.76
N TYR A 425 -7.48 9.52 -18.80
CA TYR A 425 -8.72 8.77 -18.97
C TYR A 425 -8.58 7.72 -20.07
N ILE A 426 -8.85 6.46 -19.76
CA ILE A 426 -8.79 5.32 -20.69
C ILE A 426 -10.15 4.61 -20.71
N THR A 427 -10.79 4.50 -21.86
CA THR A 427 -12.17 4.00 -21.99
C THR A 427 -12.43 3.16 -23.26
N ASP A 428 -13.57 2.48 -23.28
CA ASP A 428 -14.18 1.85 -24.46
C ASP A 428 -13.29 0.79 -25.12
N GLY A 429 -12.73 -0.13 -24.31
CA GLY A 429 -11.83 -1.19 -24.78
C GLY A 429 -10.38 -0.77 -25.04
N ALA A 430 -10.05 0.52 -24.90
CA ALA A 430 -8.71 1.03 -25.15
C ALA A 430 -7.62 0.39 -24.26
N LEU A 431 -6.41 0.35 -24.79
CA LEU A 431 -5.20 -0.16 -24.16
C LEU A 431 -4.21 0.99 -23.91
N GLY A 432 -2.94 0.65 -23.70
CA GLY A 432 -1.84 1.60 -23.57
C GLY A 432 -0.78 1.08 -22.61
N ILE A 433 0.47 1.47 -22.85
CA ILE A 433 1.62 1.15 -22.02
C ILE A 433 2.17 2.47 -21.47
N TYR A 434 2.22 2.59 -20.15
CA TYR A 434 2.66 3.78 -19.42
C TYR A 434 3.86 3.37 -18.55
N GLU A 435 5.05 3.92 -18.82
CA GLU A 435 6.28 3.57 -18.10
C GLU A 435 6.96 4.79 -17.49
N GLU A 436 7.25 4.74 -16.19
CA GLU A 436 8.02 5.78 -15.48
C GLU A 436 7.39 7.19 -15.59
N CYS A 437 6.07 7.26 -15.77
CA CYS A 437 5.33 8.51 -15.86
C CYS A 437 5.00 9.10 -14.47
N GLU A 438 5.10 10.42 -14.38
CA GLU A 438 4.66 11.25 -13.26
C GLU A 438 3.21 11.68 -13.49
N ILE A 439 2.32 11.43 -12.52
CA ILE A 439 0.88 11.75 -12.60
C ILE A 439 0.46 12.38 -11.27
N ALA A 440 0.51 13.71 -11.17
CA ALA A 440 0.52 14.37 -9.87
C ALA A 440 -0.27 15.67 -9.77
N ARG A 441 -0.78 15.97 -8.56
CA ARG A 441 -1.43 17.25 -8.22
C ARG A 441 -2.65 17.62 -9.08
N ASN A 442 -3.28 16.62 -9.70
CA ASN A 442 -4.50 16.76 -10.50
C ASN A 442 -5.74 16.95 -9.61
N THR A 443 -6.75 17.69 -10.10
CA THR A 443 -7.92 18.08 -9.30
C THR A 443 -8.97 16.96 -9.20
N LEU A 444 -9.13 16.13 -10.23
CA LEU A 444 -9.85 14.85 -10.12
C LEU A 444 -8.85 13.67 -10.22
N ALA A 445 -9.36 12.45 -10.41
CA ALA A 445 -8.57 11.22 -10.42
C ALA A 445 -7.28 11.28 -11.26
N GLY A 446 -6.18 10.74 -10.74
CA GLY A 446 -4.90 10.71 -11.46
C GLY A 446 -4.97 9.86 -12.73
N VAL A 447 -5.46 8.62 -12.59
CA VAL A 447 -5.76 7.69 -13.69
C VAL A 447 -7.20 7.19 -13.54
N TRP A 448 -7.95 7.18 -14.64
CA TRP A 448 -9.35 6.75 -14.68
C TRP A 448 -9.58 5.72 -15.78
N VAL A 449 -9.99 4.50 -15.43
CA VAL A 449 -10.13 3.36 -16.34
C VAL A 449 -11.58 2.88 -16.40
N LYS A 450 -12.19 2.90 -17.59
CA LYS A 450 -13.61 2.66 -17.81
C LYS A 450 -13.88 1.62 -18.91
N ASN A 451 -15.09 1.05 -18.97
CA ASN A 451 -15.68 0.45 -20.16
C ASN A 451 -14.77 -0.61 -20.79
N ARG A 452 -14.33 -1.58 -19.98
CA ARG A 452 -13.45 -2.71 -20.38
C ARG A 452 -12.04 -2.32 -20.85
N ALA A 453 -11.66 -1.05 -20.78
CA ALA A 453 -10.28 -0.62 -21.05
C ALA A 453 -9.27 -1.33 -20.14
N ASN A 454 -8.10 -1.65 -20.68
CA ASN A 454 -7.10 -2.49 -20.01
C ASN A 454 -5.66 -1.96 -20.19
N PRO A 455 -5.33 -0.78 -19.65
CA PRO A 455 -3.99 -0.19 -19.75
C PRO A 455 -2.96 -0.89 -18.84
N PHE A 456 -1.69 -0.85 -19.21
CA PHE A 456 -0.55 -1.36 -18.44
C PHE A 456 0.31 -0.20 -17.92
N PHE A 457 0.33 0.00 -16.61
CA PHE A 457 1.16 0.99 -15.92
C PHE A 457 2.33 0.31 -15.22
N ARG A 458 3.56 0.83 -15.38
CA ARG A 458 4.77 0.25 -14.79
C ARG A 458 5.76 1.29 -14.30
N ARG A 459 6.17 1.19 -13.03
CA ARG A 459 7.07 2.16 -12.35
C ARG A 459 6.56 3.61 -12.39
N CYS A 460 5.26 3.82 -12.55
CA CYS A 460 4.66 5.17 -12.56
C CYS A 460 4.42 5.69 -11.14
N HIS A 461 4.43 7.01 -10.99
CA HIS A 461 4.27 7.71 -9.72
C HIS A 461 2.97 8.52 -9.76
N ILE A 462 2.00 8.19 -8.89
CA ILE A 462 0.62 8.69 -8.96
C ILE A 462 0.23 9.32 -7.62
N HIS A 463 0.45 10.64 -7.48
CA HIS A 463 0.53 11.24 -6.14
C HIS A 463 -0.04 12.65 -5.97
N HIS A 464 -0.43 12.96 -4.73
CA HIS A 464 -0.87 14.29 -4.29
C HIS A 464 -2.07 14.87 -5.07
N GLY A 465 -2.87 14.01 -5.71
CA GLY A 465 -4.13 14.41 -6.33
C GLY A 465 -5.18 14.83 -5.30
N ARG A 466 -6.10 15.72 -5.69
CA ARG A 466 -7.20 16.22 -4.82
C ARG A 466 -8.39 15.25 -4.73
N ASP A 467 -8.24 14.05 -5.30
CA ASP A 467 -9.25 13.00 -5.47
C ASP A 467 -8.57 11.61 -5.26
N VAL A 468 -9.09 10.54 -5.88
CA VAL A 468 -8.51 9.19 -5.95
C VAL A 468 -7.22 9.16 -6.81
N GLY A 469 -6.24 8.31 -6.46
CA GLY A 469 -5.05 8.08 -7.29
C GLY A 469 -5.36 7.35 -8.60
N VAL A 470 -5.87 6.12 -8.49
CA VAL A 470 -6.30 5.27 -9.62
C VAL A 470 -7.75 4.84 -9.41
N PHE A 471 -8.66 5.23 -10.31
CA PHE A 471 -10.08 4.86 -10.21
C PHE A 471 -10.47 3.96 -11.38
N THR A 472 -11.04 2.79 -11.09
CA THR A 472 -11.46 1.78 -12.07
C THR A 472 -12.95 1.45 -11.90
N PHE A 473 -13.72 1.52 -12.98
CA PHE A 473 -15.18 1.42 -12.92
C PHE A 473 -15.82 0.93 -14.23
N GLU A 474 -17.10 0.51 -14.17
CA GLU A 474 -17.89 0.05 -15.32
C GLU A 474 -17.14 -0.99 -16.17
N HIS A 475 -16.82 -2.12 -15.52
CA HIS A 475 -15.98 -3.20 -16.07
C HIS A 475 -14.56 -2.79 -16.48
N GLY A 476 -14.06 -1.64 -16.04
CA GLY A 476 -12.65 -1.24 -16.22
C GLY A 476 -11.67 -2.29 -15.66
N MET A 477 -10.59 -2.51 -16.40
CA MET A 477 -9.54 -3.47 -16.04
C MET A 477 -8.27 -2.69 -15.67
N GLY A 478 -7.12 -3.05 -16.25
CA GLY A 478 -5.84 -2.39 -16.04
C GLY A 478 -4.87 -3.23 -15.19
N TYR A 479 -3.59 -3.10 -15.49
CA TYR A 479 -2.50 -3.80 -14.82
C TYR A 479 -1.47 -2.79 -14.32
N PHE A 480 -1.17 -2.80 -13.02
CA PHE A 480 -0.28 -1.85 -12.37
C PHE A 480 0.89 -2.61 -11.74
N GLU A 481 2.12 -2.41 -12.24
CA GLU A 481 3.34 -3.05 -11.73
C GLU A 481 4.30 -2.04 -11.10
N LYS A 482 4.66 -2.21 -9.83
CA LYS A 482 5.68 -1.39 -9.14
C LYS A 482 5.42 0.12 -9.20
N CYS A 483 4.16 0.53 -9.25
CA CYS A 483 3.78 1.93 -9.15
C CYS A 483 3.84 2.41 -7.69
N ASN A 484 4.14 3.69 -7.48
CA ASN A 484 4.04 4.34 -6.17
C ASN A 484 2.83 5.29 -6.17
N ILE A 485 1.89 5.07 -5.25
CA ILE A 485 0.58 5.73 -5.24
C ILE A 485 0.35 6.34 -3.85
N HIS A 486 0.43 7.67 -3.72
CA HIS A 486 0.47 8.29 -2.38
C HIS A 486 0.03 9.75 -2.23
N GLY A 487 -0.34 10.15 -1.00
CA GLY A 487 -0.69 11.54 -0.66
C GLY A 487 -1.98 12.04 -1.30
N ASN A 488 -2.71 11.17 -2.00
CA ASN A 488 -3.98 11.48 -2.64
C ASN A 488 -5.06 11.74 -1.59
N ARG A 489 -6.00 12.64 -1.89
CA ARG A 489 -7.00 13.14 -0.91
C ARG A 489 -8.10 12.12 -0.59
N ILE A 490 -8.43 11.24 -1.53
CA ILE A 490 -9.33 10.11 -1.26
C ILE A 490 -8.46 8.85 -1.19
N SER A 491 -8.77 7.82 -1.96
CA SER A 491 -8.08 6.53 -1.89
C SER A 491 -6.85 6.50 -2.79
N GLY A 492 -5.92 5.58 -2.50
CA GLY A 492 -4.85 5.26 -3.45
C GLY A 492 -5.44 4.63 -4.71
N ILE A 493 -6.28 3.61 -4.53
CA ILE A 493 -7.00 2.93 -5.61
C ILE A 493 -8.48 2.77 -5.25
N GLU A 494 -9.38 3.07 -6.20
CA GLU A 494 -10.81 2.75 -6.11
C GLU A 494 -11.25 1.80 -7.22
N VAL A 495 -12.10 0.83 -6.86
CA VAL A 495 -12.66 -0.20 -7.76
C VAL A 495 -14.16 -0.32 -7.53
N LYS A 496 -14.97 -0.04 -8.56
CA LYS A 496 -16.43 -0.14 -8.48
C LYS A 496 -17.10 -0.66 -9.75
N ASN A 497 -18.42 -0.91 -9.73
CA ASN A 497 -19.21 -1.35 -10.89
C ASN A 497 -18.53 -2.48 -11.70
N GLN A 498 -18.28 -3.60 -11.00
CA GLN A 498 -17.67 -4.82 -11.54
C GLN A 498 -16.32 -4.64 -12.27
N ALA A 499 -15.59 -3.54 -12.01
CA ALA A 499 -14.19 -3.39 -12.41
C ALA A 499 -13.28 -4.42 -11.69
N ASN A 500 -12.18 -4.78 -12.34
CA ASN A 500 -11.28 -5.85 -11.88
C ASN A 500 -9.81 -5.59 -12.26
N PRO A 501 -9.17 -4.52 -11.75
CA PRO A 501 -7.75 -4.24 -12.01
C PRO A 501 -6.84 -5.27 -11.34
N THR A 502 -5.64 -5.44 -11.89
CA THR A 502 -4.57 -6.25 -11.28
C THR A 502 -3.44 -5.33 -10.81
N VAL A 503 -3.09 -5.40 -9.53
CA VAL A 503 -2.15 -4.47 -8.87
C VAL A 503 -1.08 -5.29 -8.16
N VAL A 504 0.17 -5.15 -8.63
CA VAL A 504 1.26 -6.08 -8.31
C VAL A 504 2.54 -5.32 -7.92
N ARG A 505 3.03 -5.58 -6.70
CA ARG A 505 4.29 -5.01 -6.16
C ARG A 505 4.31 -3.49 -6.10
N CYS A 506 3.14 -2.86 -6.05
CA CYS A 506 2.98 -1.42 -5.87
C CYS A 506 3.13 -1.02 -4.40
N GLU A 507 3.48 0.24 -4.16
CA GLU A 507 3.41 0.88 -2.85
C GLU A 507 2.21 1.84 -2.82
N ILE A 508 1.35 1.69 -1.81
CA ILE A 508 0.05 2.39 -1.71
C ILE A 508 -0.06 3.00 -0.31
N HIS A 509 0.42 4.23 -0.16
CA HIS A 509 0.77 4.75 1.16
C HIS A 509 0.40 6.21 1.41
N HIS A 510 0.27 6.60 2.67
CA HIS A 510 0.05 8.00 3.09
C HIS A 510 -1.13 8.70 2.37
N GLY A 511 -2.17 7.95 1.99
CA GLY A 511 -3.44 8.52 1.50
C GLY A 511 -4.29 9.11 2.64
N GLN A 512 -5.10 10.12 2.34
CA GLN A 512 -5.92 10.82 3.34
C GLN A 512 -7.22 10.07 3.67
N THR A 513 -7.60 9.02 2.92
CA THR A 513 -8.59 8.04 3.35
C THR A 513 -8.00 6.61 3.34
N GLY A 514 -8.65 5.63 2.71
CA GLY A 514 -8.20 4.24 2.67
C GLY A 514 -7.19 3.97 1.56
N GLY A 515 -6.28 3.02 1.76
CA GLY A 515 -5.29 2.68 0.72
C GLY A 515 -5.95 2.17 -0.56
N ILE A 516 -6.84 1.20 -0.42
CA ILE A 516 -7.63 0.59 -1.52
C ILE A 516 -9.10 0.55 -1.10
N TYR A 517 -10.02 0.96 -1.99
CA TYR A 517 -11.46 0.91 -1.75
C TYR A 517 -12.18 0.11 -2.85
N VAL A 518 -12.85 -0.97 -2.47
CA VAL A 518 -13.60 -1.84 -3.38
C VAL A 518 -15.08 -1.83 -2.98
N HIS A 519 -15.94 -1.33 -3.87
CA HIS A 519 -17.39 -1.21 -3.62
C HIS A 519 -18.23 -1.46 -4.89
N GLU A 520 -19.57 -1.35 -4.81
CA GLU A 520 -20.52 -1.61 -5.91
C GLU A 520 -20.19 -2.88 -6.75
N LYS A 521 -20.08 -4.04 -6.09
CA LYS A 521 -19.71 -5.33 -6.72
C LYS A 521 -18.37 -5.31 -7.46
N GLY A 522 -17.46 -4.42 -7.04
CA GLY A 522 -16.08 -4.37 -7.51
C GLY A 522 -15.31 -5.64 -7.16
N ARG A 523 -14.22 -5.87 -7.90
CA ARG A 523 -13.29 -6.98 -7.69
C ARG A 523 -11.88 -6.41 -7.52
N GLY A 524 -10.91 -6.93 -8.25
CA GLY A 524 -9.51 -6.54 -8.16
C GLY A 524 -8.62 -7.68 -7.65
N GLN A 525 -7.39 -7.68 -8.12
CA GLN A 525 -6.35 -8.68 -7.80
C GLN A 525 -5.14 -7.95 -7.21
N PHE A 526 -5.11 -7.83 -5.88
CA PHE A 526 -4.11 -7.07 -5.14
C PHE A 526 -3.06 -8.05 -4.58
N MET A 527 -1.91 -8.13 -5.26
CA MET A 527 -0.88 -9.13 -4.97
C MET A 527 0.50 -8.54 -4.69
N GLU A 528 1.18 -9.03 -3.65
CA GLU A 528 2.59 -8.69 -3.36
C GLU A 528 2.86 -7.18 -3.13
N ASN A 529 1.83 -6.39 -2.77
CA ASN A 529 1.93 -4.93 -2.57
C ASN A 529 2.28 -4.56 -1.12
N ARG A 530 2.67 -3.29 -0.92
CA ARG A 530 2.93 -2.70 0.40
C ARG A 530 1.95 -1.54 0.64
N ILE A 531 1.10 -1.67 1.66
CA ILE A 531 -0.04 -0.77 1.91
C ILE A 531 0.09 -0.21 3.33
N TYR A 532 0.47 1.07 3.48
CA TYR A 532 0.86 1.59 4.80
C TYR A 532 0.67 3.10 5.04
N GLY A 533 0.59 3.50 6.30
CA GLY A 533 0.55 4.92 6.69
C GLY A 533 -0.70 5.69 6.22
N ASN A 534 -1.71 4.99 5.70
CA ASN A 534 -2.97 5.57 5.26
C ASN A 534 -3.82 5.99 6.47
N ALA A 535 -4.58 7.08 6.33
CA ALA A 535 -5.34 7.66 7.43
C ALA A 535 -6.58 6.83 7.81
N PHE A 536 -7.22 6.15 6.86
CA PHE A 536 -8.22 5.12 7.16
C PHE A 536 -7.61 3.72 6.97
N ALA A 537 -8.42 2.68 6.75
CA ALA A 537 -7.91 1.32 6.69
C ALA A 537 -7.02 1.08 5.45
N GLY A 538 -6.15 0.07 5.52
CA GLY A 538 -5.34 -0.33 4.36
C GLY A 538 -6.20 -0.73 3.16
N ILE A 539 -7.24 -1.55 3.39
CA ILE A 539 -8.21 -1.97 2.37
C ILE A 539 -9.63 -1.90 2.93
N TRP A 540 -10.55 -1.31 2.16
CA TRP A 540 -12.00 -1.33 2.38
C TRP A 540 -12.68 -2.22 1.32
N ILE A 541 -13.59 -3.09 1.77
CA ILE A 541 -14.40 -3.98 0.93
C ILE A 541 -15.86 -3.85 1.35
N THR A 542 -16.74 -3.44 0.43
CA THR A 542 -18.16 -3.24 0.75
C THR A 542 -19.11 -3.44 -0.44
N SER A 543 -20.42 -3.30 -0.22
CA SER A 543 -21.47 -3.35 -1.23
C SER A 543 -21.37 -4.56 -2.16
N GLN A 544 -21.38 -5.76 -1.57
CA GLN A 544 -21.29 -7.06 -2.28
C GLN A 544 -20.03 -7.24 -3.16
N SER A 545 -18.93 -6.56 -2.83
CA SER A 545 -17.65 -6.69 -3.54
C SER A 545 -16.85 -7.94 -3.15
N ASP A 546 -16.05 -8.43 -4.10
CA ASP A 546 -15.37 -9.73 -4.02
C ASP A 546 -13.94 -9.68 -4.61
N PRO A 547 -13.00 -8.97 -3.96
CA PRO A 547 -11.60 -8.87 -4.42
C PRO A 547 -10.71 -10.02 -3.93
N THR A 548 -9.55 -10.20 -4.55
CA THR A 548 -8.49 -11.07 -4.02
C THR A 548 -7.35 -10.21 -3.47
N VAL A 549 -7.02 -10.40 -2.19
CA VAL A 549 -5.96 -9.70 -1.46
C VAL A 549 -4.97 -10.75 -1.00
N ARG A 550 -3.82 -10.86 -1.68
CA ARG A 550 -2.88 -11.97 -1.49
C ARG A 550 -1.41 -11.56 -1.34
N LYS A 551 -0.70 -12.08 -0.34
CA LYS A 551 0.75 -11.82 -0.08
C LYS A 551 1.13 -10.33 0.10
N ASN A 552 0.23 -9.47 0.55
CA ASN A 552 0.53 -8.05 0.78
C ASN A 552 1.08 -7.81 2.19
N GLU A 553 1.88 -6.75 2.36
CA GLU A 553 2.18 -6.13 3.66
C GLU A 553 1.16 -5.02 3.93
N ILE A 554 0.44 -5.07 5.06
CA ILE A 554 -0.60 -4.09 5.40
C ILE A 554 -0.38 -3.56 6.83
N PHE A 555 0.23 -2.36 6.96
CA PHE A 555 0.80 -1.94 8.25
C PHE A 555 0.79 -0.43 8.52
N ASN A 556 0.94 -0.05 9.79
CA ASN A 556 0.98 1.34 10.26
C ASN A 556 -0.22 2.20 9.79
N GLY A 557 -1.38 1.59 9.51
CA GLY A 557 -2.61 2.32 9.17
C GLY A 557 -3.30 2.86 10.42
N GLN A 558 -3.90 4.06 10.33
CA GLN A 558 -4.54 4.68 11.51
C GLN A 558 -5.93 4.09 11.85
N GLN A 559 -6.43 3.15 11.03
CA GLN A 559 -7.58 2.30 11.34
C GLN A 559 -7.17 0.81 11.30
N GLY A 560 -7.99 -0.08 10.71
CA GLY A 560 -7.69 -1.51 10.57
C GLY A 560 -6.82 -1.82 9.34
N GLY A 561 -6.34 -3.06 9.23
CA GLY A 561 -5.63 -3.51 8.03
C GLY A 561 -6.59 -3.72 6.85
N VAL A 562 -7.56 -4.61 7.02
CA VAL A 562 -8.64 -4.88 6.06
C VAL A 562 -9.99 -4.74 6.76
N TYR A 563 -10.93 -3.99 6.18
CA TYR A 563 -12.25 -3.75 6.75
C TYR A 563 -13.35 -4.10 5.74
N ILE A 564 -14.21 -5.04 6.13
CA ILE A 564 -15.18 -5.72 5.27
C ILE A 564 -16.58 -5.50 5.86
N PHE A 565 -17.46 -4.81 5.14
CA PHE A 565 -18.82 -4.48 5.56
C PHE A 565 -19.81 -4.58 4.39
N GLY A 566 -21.11 -4.33 4.62
CA GLY A 566 -22.11 -4.25 3.55
C GLY A 566 -22.17 -5.49 2.64
N GLU A 567 -22.30 -6.68 3.23
CA GLU A 567 -22.27 -7.97 2.51
C GLU A 567 -20.98 -8.23 1.70
N GLY A 568 -19.87 -7.57 2.06
CA GLY A 568 -18.57 -7.76 1.44
C GLY A 568 -18.03 -9.20 1.56
N ARG A 569 -17.23 -9.61 0.58
CA ARG A 569 -16.62 -10.94 0.49
C ARG A 569 -15.11 -10.80 0.22
N GLY A 570 -14.57 -11.56 -0.73
CA GLY A 570 -13.16 -11.58 -1.08
C GLY A 570 -12.36 -12.70 -0.40
N LEU A 571 -11.22 -12.99 -1.01
CA LEU A 571 -10.20 -13.91 -0.51
C LEU A 571 -9.01 -13.11 0.03
N ILE A 572 -8.81 -13.18 1.35
CA ILE A 572 -7.70 -12.55 2.07
C ILE A 572 -6.70 -13.65 2.43
N GLU A 573 -5.64 -13.81 1.63
CA GLU A 573 -4.73 -14.96 1.69
C GLU A 573 -3.24 -14.59 1.86
N GLN A 574 -2.51 -15.27 2.74
CA GLN A 574 -1.03 -15.16 2.84
C GLN A 574 -0.50 -13.73 3.14
N ASN A 575 -1.33 -12.80 3.62
CA ASN A 575 -0.92 -11.42 3.90
C ASN A 575 -0.23 -11.30 5.27
N ASN A 576 0.60 -10.28 5.44
CA ASN A 576 1.20 -9.90 6.73
C ASN A 576 0.61 -8.55 7.19
N ILE A 577 -0.17 -8.57 8.27
CA ILE A 577 -1.00 -7.45 8.72
C ILE A 577 -0.61 -7.06 10.14
N TYR A 578 0.00 -5.89 10.33
CA TYR A 578 0.62 -5.55 11.62
C TYR A 578 0.73 -4.05 11.95
N HIS A 579 0.91 -3.73 13.23
CA HIS A 579 1.03 -2.33 13.74
C HIS A 579 -0.10 -1.37 13.30
N ASN A 580 -1.29 -1.88 13.02
CA ASN A 580 -2.46 -1.07 12.72
C ASN A 580 -3.16 -0.64 14.02
N ASN A 581 -3.78 0.54 14.03
CA ASN A 581 -4.38 1.13 15.24
C ASN A 581 -5.68 0.44 15.67
N LEU A 582 -6.50 -0.01 14.72
CA LEU A 582 -7.69 -0.84 14.97
C LEU A 582 -7.41 -2.29 14.56
N ALA A 583 -8.44 -3.16 14.62
CA ALA A 583 -8.23 -4.58 14.43
C ALA A 583 -7.68 -4.91 13.03
N GLY A 584 -6.78 -5.88 12.96
CA GLY A 584 -6.05 -6.24 11.74
C GLY A 584 -6.97 -6.60 10.59
N ILE A 585 -7.99 -7.42 10.88
CA ILE A 585 -9.13 -7.64 9.98
C ILE A 585 -10.44 -7.36 10.74
N GLN A 586 -11.35 -6.62 10.13
CA GLN A 586 -12.70 -6.33 10.63
C GLN A 586 -13.75 -6.84 9.65
N ILE A 587 -14.72 -7.62 10.12
CA ILE A 587 -15.78 -8.25 9.32
C ILE A 587 -17.13 -7.91 9.95
N ARG A 588 -18.02 -7.22 9.23
CA ARG A 588 -19.31 -6.80 9.79
C ARG A 588 -20.46 -6.72 8.79
N THR A 589 -21.64 -6.41 9.30
CA THR A 589 -22.86 -6.12 8.51
C THR A 589 -23.16 -7.23 7.49
N GLY A 590 -23.23 -8.48 7.96
CA GLY A 590 -23.52 -9.66 7.14
C GLY A 590 -22.42 -10.13 6.18
N SER A 591 -21.23 -9.51 6.19
CA SER A 591 -20.09 -9.87 5.33
C SER A 591 -19.59 -11.29 5.58
N ASP A 592 -19.12 -11.95 4.51
CA ASP A 592 -18.81 -13.39 4.47
C ASP A 592 -17.54 -13.69 3.63
N PRO A 593 -16.35 -13.25 4.08
CA PRO A 593 -15.08 -13.43 3.36
C PRO A 593 -14.38 -14.77 3.67
N ILE A 594 -13.38 -15.12 2.86
CA ILE A 594 -12.42 -16.19 3.18
C ILE A 594 -11.11 -15.54 3.64
N VAL A 595 -10.68 -15.83 4.87
CA VAL A 595 -9.48 -15.28 5.51
C VAL A 595 -8.56 -16.44 5.88
N ARG A 596 -7.44 -16.62 5.16
CA ARG A 596 -6.56 -17.77 5.41
C ARG A 596 -5.07 -17.55 5.24
N LEU A 597 -4.27 -18.34 5.95
CA LEU A 597 -2.80 -18.33 5.89
C LEU A 597 -2.16 -16.96 6.19
N ASN A 598 -2.91 -16.01 6.77
CA ASN A 598 -2.41 -14.68 7.08
C ASN A 598 -1.66 -14.67 8.42
N LYS A 599 -0.72 -13.72 8.56
CA LYS A 599 -0.13 -13.34 9.83
C LYS A 599 -0.74 -12.02 10.29
N ILE A 600 -1.30 -11.99 11.49
CA ILE A 600 -2.06 -10.83 12.00
C ILE A 600 -1.58 -10.49 13.41
N HIS A 601 -0.69 -9.51 13.52
CA HIS A 601 0.10 -9.35 14.74
C HIS A 601 0.47 -7.91 15.15
N SER A 602 0.82 -7.73 16.42
CA SER A 602 1.29 -6.45 16.98
C SER A 602 0.34 -5.25 16.79
N GLY A 603 -0.95 -5.46 16.51
CA GLY A 603 -1.94 -4.38 16.40
C GLY A 603 -2.32 -3.79 17.76
N LEU A 604 -2.79 -2.53 17.77
CA LEU A 604 -3.22 -1.84 19.00
C LEU A 604 -4.65 -2.22 19.45
N HIS A 605 -5.35 -3.04 18.67
CA HIS A 605 -6.66 -3.62 18.99
C HIS A 605 -6.55 -5.16 18.95
N GLY A 606 -7.56 -5.85 18.43
CA GLY A 606 -7.57 -7.30 18.29
C GLY A 606 -6.98 -7.75 16.95
N GLY A 607 -6.76 -9.06 16.79
CA GLY A 607 -6.31 -9.61 15.50
C GLY A 607 -7.42 -9.58 14.46
N ILE A 608 -8.49 -10.34 14.72
CA ILE A 608 -9.69 -10.37 13.87
C ILE A 608 -10.92 -10.00 14.72
N TYR A 609 -11.74 -9.07 14.22
CA TYR A 609 -12.98 -8.65 14.87
C TYR A 609 -14.19 -8.90 13.96
N VAL A 610 -15.17 -9.66 14.45
CA VAL A 610 -16.37 -10.06 13.71
C VAL A 610 -17.61 -9.59 14.47
N HIS A 611 -18.34 -8.61 13.92
CA HIS A 611 -19.50 -7.98 14.58
C HIS A 611 -20.69 -7.80 13.63
N GLU A 612 -21.85 -7.32 14.13
CA GLU A 612 -23.06 -7.04 13.32
C GLU A 612 -23.45 -8.18 12.35
N LYS A 613 -23.65 -9.40 12.89
CA LYS A 613 -23.99 -10.60 12.10
C LYS A 613 -22.94 -10.99 11.06
N GLY A 614 -21.67 -10.61 11.26
CA GLY A 614 -20.54 -11.00 10.42
C GLY A 614 -20.31 -12.51 10.42
N LYS A 615 -19.73 -13.02 9.32
CA LYS A 615 -19.48 -14.44 9.07
C LYS A 615 -18.03 -14.64 8.59
N GLY A 616 -17.83 -15.45 7.56
CA GLY A 616 -16.55 -15.78 6.97
C GLY A 616 -15.95 -17.09 7.46
N LEU A 617 -15.13 -17.68 6.60
CA LEU A 617 -14.24 -18.80 6.91
C LEU A 617 -12.86 -18.23 7.25
N ILE A 618 -12.46 -18.37 8.51
CA ILE A 618 -11.17 -17.94 9.04
C ILE A 618 -10.36 -19.22 9.31
N GLU A 619 -9.50 -19.61 8.37
CA GLU A 619 -8.77 -20.88 8.42
C GLU A 619 -7.24 -20.74 8.37
N GLU A 620 -6.50 -21.54 9.16
CA GLU A 620 -5.04 -21.68 9.05
C GLU A 620 -4.24 -20.35 9.20
N ASN A 621 -4.79 -19.35 9.92
CA ASN A 621 -4.10 -18.07 10.20
C ASN A 621 -3.25 -18.12 11.48
N GLU A 622 -2.22 -17.28 11.56
CA GLU A 622 -1.37 -17.08 12.74
C GLU A 622 -1.62 -15.69 13.35
N VAL A 623 -2.14 -15.65 14.57
CA VAL A 623 -2.66 -14.42 15.20
C VAL A 623 -2.02 -14.22 16.58
N TYR A 624 -1.20 -13.18 16.75
CA TYR A 624 -0.38 -13.03 17.96
C TYR A 624 0.04 -11.60 18.34
N GLY A 625 0.42 -11.37 19.61
CA GLY A 625 1.02 -10.11 20.06
C GLY A 625 0.12 -8.87 20.03
N ASN A 626 -1.13 -9.01 19.57
CA ASN A 626 -2.14 -7.95 19.52
C ASN A 626 -2.51 -7.49 20.95
N ALA A 627 -2.89 -6.21 21.07
CA ALA A 627 -3.09 -5.56 22.36
C ALA A 627 -4.42 -5.91 23.04
N LEU A 628 -5.46 -6.22 22.26
CA LEU A 628 -6.73 -6.76 22.73
C LEU A 628 -6.90 -8.23 22.29
N ALA A 629 -8.11 -8.79 22.38
CA ALA A 629 -8.37 -10.20 22.09
C ALA A 629 -7.89 -10.66 20.70
N GLY A 630 -7.36 -11.88 20.61
CA GLY A 630 -6.81 -12.45 19.36
C GLY A 630 -7.86 -12.52 18.25
N ILE A 631 -8.98 -13.19 18.52
CA ILE A 631 -10.20 -13.13 17.71
C ILE A 631 -11.38 -12.75 18.62
N TRP A 632 -12.19 -11.78 18.21
CA TRP A 632 -13.38 -11.35 18.94
C TRP A 632 -14.62 -11.45 18.04
N VAL A 633 -15.62 -12.20 18.49
CA VAL A 633 -16.89 -12.46 17.81
C VAL A 633 -18.03 -11.90 18.66
N THR A 634 -18.88 -11.04 18.08
CA THR A 634 -19.93 -10.33 18.83
C THR A 634 -21.18 -10.04 17.99
N THR A 635 -22.28 -9.69 18.66
CA THR A 635 -23.47 -9.06 18.08
C THR A 635 -24.09 -9.90 16.96
N GLY A 636 -24.46 -11.14 17.31
CA GLY A 636 -25.09 -12.11 16.42
C GLY A 636 -24.18 -12.69 15.33
N SER A 637 -22.86 -12.45 15.39
CA SER A 637 -21.90 -12.96 14.41
C SER A 637 -21.67 -14.47 14.54
N SER A 638 -21.36 -15.12 13.41
CA SER A 638 -21.29 -16.59 13.29
C SER A 638 -20.20 -17.08 12.31
N PRO A 639 -18.92 -16.71 12.49
CA PRO A 639 -17.82 -17.19 11.66
C PRO A 639 -17.49 -18.68 11.89
N ILE A 640 -16.75 -19.27 10.95
CA ILE A 640 -16.07 -20.56 11.13
C ILE A 640 -14.58 -20.28 11.36
N LEU A 641 -14.08 -20.64 12.54
CA LEU A 641 -12.70 -20.47 12.99
C LEU A 641 -12.02 -21.86 13.00
N ARG A 642 -11.20 -22.17 11.99
CA ARG A 642 -10.61 -23.52 11.82
C ARG A 642 -9.07 -23.53 11.75
N LYS A 643 -8.40 -24.45 12.48
CA LYS A 643 -6.94 -24.67 12.40
C LYS A 643 -6.06 -23.42 12.59
N ASN A 644 -6.57 -22.36 13.20
CA ASN A 644 -5.79 -21.14 13.45
C ASN A 644 -4.85 -21.35 14.64
N ARG A 645 -3.73 -20.65 14.62
CA ARG A 645 -2.73 -20.61 15.70
C ARG A 645 -2.82 -19.24 16.38
N ILE A 646 -3.53 -19.19 17.51
CA ILE A 646 -3.93 -17.94 18.19
C ILE A 646 -3.18 -17.86 19.51
N HIS A 647 -2.14 -17.02 19.61
CA HIS A 647 -1.22 -17.11 20.76
C HIS A 647 -0.58 -15.80 21.21
N SER A 648 -0.01 -15.78 22.42
CA SER A 648 0.81 -14.65 22.89
C SER A 648 0.11 -13.29 22.82
N GLY A 649 -1.21 -13.26 23.01
CA GLY A 649 -2.01 -12.04 23.05
C GLY A 649 -1.97 -11.38 24.43
N LYS A 650 -2.12 -10.05 24.48
CA LYS A 650 -2.14 -9.29 25.74
C LYS A 650 -3.49 -9.35 26.48
N GLN A 651 -4.48 -10.06 25.93
CA GLN A 651 -5.77 -10.32 26.56
C GLN A 651 -6.21 -11.78 26.34
N VAL A 652 -7.43 -11.99 25.84
CA VAL A 652 -8.07 -13.30 25.59
C VAL A 652 -7.65 -13.84 24.22
N GLY A 653 -7.54 -15.17 24.08
CA GLY A 653 -7.30 -15.80 22.77
C GLY A 653 -8.48 -15.65 21.81
N VAL A 654 -9.63 -16.26 22.15
CA VAL A 654 -10.89 -16.11 21.40
C VAL A 654 -12.02 -15.65 22.34
N TYR A 655 -12.73 -14.58 21.98
CA TYR A 655 -13.77 -13.98 22.82
C TYR A 655 -15.13 -13.98 22.10
N PHE A 656 -16.12 -14.65 22.69
CA PHE A 656 -17.51 -14.61 22.26
C PHE A 656 -18.32 -13.73 23.23
N TYR A 657 -18.84 -12.62 22.71
CA TYR A 657 -19.60 -11.60 23.43
C TYR A 657 -20.96 -11.35 22.75
N ASP A 658 -21.92 -10.75 23.46
CA ASP A 658 -23.23 -10.30 22.93
C ASP A 658 -23.83 -11.22 21.84
N ASN A 659 -24.35 -12.37 22.27
CA ASN A 659 -24.95 -13.35 21.35
C ASN A 659 -23.96 -13.79 20.24
N GLY A 660 -22.69 -13.98 20.60
CA GLY A 660 -21.65 -14.51 19.72
C GLY A 660 -21.85 -16.01 19.47
N HIS A 661 -21.80 -16.40 18.20
CA HIS A 661 -21.98 -17.76 17.72
C HIS A 661 -20.83 -18.17 16.78
N GLY A 662 -20.94 -19.35 16.18
CA GLY A 662 -19.97 -19.87 15.22
C GLY A 662 -19.41 -21.23 15.62
N LEU A 663 -18.44 -21.68 14.83
CA LEU A 663 -17.72 -22.94 15.03
C LEU A 663 -16.23 -22.63 15.24
N LEU A 664 -15.69 -23.02 16.39
CA LEU A 664 -14.27 -22.98 16.70
C LEU A 664 -13.75 -24.42 16.69
N GLU A 665 -13.07 -24.84 15.62
CA GLU A 665 -12.57 -26.22 15.50
C GLU A 665 -11.10 -26.39 15.10
N GLU A 666 -10.44 -27.39 15.69
CA GLU A 666 -9.05 -27.80 15.33
C GLU A 666 -7.99 -26.69 15.54
N ASN A 667 -8.27 -25.66 16.35
CA ASN A 667 -7.34 -24.54 16.59
C ASN A 667 -6.39 -24.81 17.77
N ASP A 668 -5.19 -24.20 17.71
CA ASP A 668 -4.23 -24.12 18.81
C ASP A 668 -4.31 -22.72 19.46
N ILE A 669 -4.70 -22.64 20.73
CA ILE A 669 -4.98 -21.38 21.44
C ILE A 669 -4.17 -21.31 22.73
N PHE A 670 -3.11 -20.48 22.80
CA PHE A 670 -2.16 -20.61 23.91
C PHE A 670 -1.34 -19.37 24.34
N ASN A 671 -0.80 -19.42 25.56
CA ASN A 671 0.08 -18.39 26.15
C ASN A 671 -0.54 -16.98 26.13
N HIS A 672 -1.81 -16.86 26.48
CA HIS A 672 -2.54 -15.58 26.57
C HIS A 672 -2.50 -15.01 27.99
N LEU A 673 -2.49 -13.69 28.11
CA LEU A 673 -2.46 -13.01 29.42
C LEU A 673 -3.76 -13.15 30.21
N TYR A 674 -4.88 -13.45 29.56
CA TYR A 674 -6.12 -13.87 30.22
C TYR A 674 -6.47 -15.32 29.86
N SER A 675 -7.76 -15.64 29.74
CA SER A 675 -8.20 -16.99 29.38
C SER A 675 -7.93 -17.30 27.91
N GLY A 676 -7.72 -18.57 27.57
CA GLY A 676 -7.61 -19.00 26.17
C GLY A 676 -8.89 -18.70 25.38
N VAL A 677 -10.05 -19.04 25.94
CA VAL A 677 -11.36 -18.69 25.36
C VAL A 677 -12.29 -18.07 26.43
N GLN A 678 -13.10 -17.09 26.04
CA GLN A 678 -14.18 -16.54 26.88
C GLN A 678 -15.53 -16.54 26.18
N ILE A 679 -16.60 -16.80 26.93
CA ILE A 679 -17.99 -16.85 26.45
C ILE A 679 -18.87 -16.09 27.45
N ARG A 680 -19.47 -14.94 27.05
CA ARG A 680 -20.41 -14.19 27.91
C ARG A 680 -21.62 -13.61 27.17
N THR A 681 -22.64 -13.20 27.92
CA THR A 681 -23.83 -12.47 27.44
C THR A 681 -24.59 -13.24 26.35
N GLY A 682 -25.20 -14.37 26.73
CA GLY A 682 -26.04 -15.19 25.84
C GLY A 682 -25.30 -16.00 24.77
N SER A 683 -24.02 -15.68 24.51
CA SER A 683 -23.16 -16.31 23.50
C SER A 683 -23.15 -17.84 23.59
N ASN A 684 -23.24 -18.48 22.42
CA ASN A 684 -23.40 -19.92 22.28
C ASN A 684 -22.63 -20.44 21.04
N PRO A 685 -21.28 -20.52 21.10
CA PRO A 685 -20.46 -21.14 20.07
C PRO A 685 -20.39 -22.66 20.23
N LYS A 686 -20.10 -23.40 19.14
CA LYS A 686 -19.58 -24.77 19.23
C LYS A 686 -18.05 -24.75 19.19
N ILE A 687 -17.42 -25.39 20.16
CA ILE A 687 -15.97 -25.45 20.36
C ILE A 687 -15.57 -26.92 20.35
N THR A 688 -14.83 -27.38 19.34
CA THR A 688 -14.50 -28.81 19.22
C THR A 688 -13.12 -29.14 18.65
N ARG A 689 -12.46 -30.18 19.18
CA ARG A 689 -11.12 -30.64 18.73
C ARG A 689 -10.01 -29.58 18.83
N ASN A 690 -10.17 -28.55 19.67
CA ASN A 690 -9.14 -27.52 19.89
C ASN A 690 -8.19 -27.91 21.02
N LYS A 691 -7.02 -27.26 21.05
CA LYS A 691 -6.04 -27.34 22.14
C LYS A 691 -5.89 -25.97 22.81
N ILE A 692 -6.04 -25.92 24.14
CA ILE A 692 -6.11 -24.67 24.91
C ILE A 692 -5.19 -24.72 26.14
N TRP A 693 -4.07 -23.99 26.12
CA TRP A 693 -3.05 -24.09 27.17
C TRP A 693 -2.27 -22.81 27.49
N GLY A 694 -1.61 -22.75 28.65
CA GLY A 694 -0.77 -21.61 29.04
C GLY A 694 -1.54 -20.30 29.29
N GLY A 695 -2.87 -20.33 29.37
CA GLY A 695 -3.69 -19.16 29.71
C GLY A 695 -3.50 -18.78 31.18
N GLN A 696 -3.22 -17.50 31.46
CA GLN A 696 -2.95 -17.06 32.83
C GLN A 696 -4.24 -16.94 33.66
N ASN A 697 -5.37 -16.61 33.05
CA ASN A 697 -6.70 -16.63 33.71
C ASN A 697 -7.53 -17.86 33.27
N GLY A 698 -6.89 -19.03 33.26
CA GLY A 698 -7.53 -20.32 32.97
C GLY A 698 -7.65 -20.67 31.48
N GLY A 699 -8.15 -21.87 31.18
CA GLY A 699 -8.30 -22.35 29.80
C GLY A 699 -9.51 -21.73 29.10
N VAL A 700 -10.72 -22.05 29.59
CA VAL A 700 -11.98 -21.48 29.10
C VAL A 700 -12.79 -20.88 30.24
N LEU A 701 -13.29 -19.65 30.09
CA LEU A 701 -14.18 -19.00 31.07
C LEU A 701 -15.56 -18.73 30.45
N VAL A 702 -16.60 -19.32 31.04
CA VAL A 702 -18.01 -19.13 30.67
C VAL A 702 -18.70 -18.34 31.78
N TYR A 703 -19.20 -17.14 31.48
CA TYR A 703 -19.78 -16.24 32.48
C TYR A 703 -20.97 -15.41 31.97
N ASN A 704 -21.72 -14.80 32.90
CA ASN A 704 -22.86 -13.92 32.66
C ASN A 704 -23.87 -14.50 31.63
N GLY A 705 -24.49 -15.63 31.99
CA GLY A 705 -25.44 -16.33 31.12
C GLY A 705 -24.82 -16.93 29.85
N GLY A 706 -23.52 -17.22 29.87
CA GLY A 706 -22.81 -17.89 28.79
C GLY A 706 -23.28 -19.34 28.64
N LYS A 707 -23.34 -19.79 27.38
CA LYS A 707 -23.84 -21.13 27.01
C LYS A 707 -22.65 -21.91 26.43
N GLY A 708 -22.71 -22.31 25.17
CA GLY A 708 -21.60 -22.92 24.46
C GLY A 708 -21.54 -24.44 24.63
N VAL A 709 -20.99 -25.09 23.60
CA VAL A 709 -20.92 -26.55 23.49
C VAL A 709 -19.47 -26.94 23.21
N LEU A 710 -18.78 -27.41 24.24
CA LEU A 710 -17.37 -27.82 24.24
C LEU A 710 -17.31 -29.34 24.06
N GLU A 711 -16.93 -29.83 22.87
CA GLU A 711 -16.85 -31.28 22.57
C GLU A 711 -15.47 -31.71 22.09
N ASP A 712 -14.87 -32.73 22.72
CA ASP A 712 -13.63 -33.37 22.26
C ASP A 712 -12.39 -32.44 22.24
N ASN A 713 -12.30 -31.45 23.15
CA ASN A 713 -11.14 -30.53 23.25
C ASN A 713 -10.10 -31.02 24.28
N GLU A 714 -8.85 -30.56 24.14
CA GLU A 714 -7.77 -30.75 25.12
C GLU A 714 -7.42 -29.41 25.79
N ILE A 715 -7.49 -29.35 27.12
CA ILE A 715 -7.33 -28.12 27.90
C ILE A 715 -6.33 -28.38 29.04
N PHE A 716 -5.13 -27.79 29.00
CA PHE A 716 -4.02 -28.20 29.87
C PHE A 716 -3.02 -27.08 30.22
N ASP A 717 -2.16 -27.28 31.22
CA ASP A 717 -1.15 -26.31 31.72
C ASP A 717 -1.62 -24.85 31.74
N ASN A 718 -2.84 -24.63 32.24
CA ASN A 718 -3.36 -23.28 32.50
C ASN A 718 -3.04 -22.90 33.95
N ALA A 719 -2.77 -21.62 34.20
CA ALA A 719 -2.33 -21.14 35.52
C ALA A 719 -3.45 -21.07 36.55
N MET A 720 -4.69 -20.91 36.07
CA MET A 720 -5.94 -21.07 36.83
C MET A 720 -6.78 -22.18 36.19
N ALA A 721 -8.02 -22.35 36.66
CA ALA A 721 -8.92 -23.44 36.29
C ALA A 721 -8.94 -23.79 34.79
N GLY A 722 -8.96 -25.08 34.47
CA GLY A 722 -9.04 -25.57 33.09
C GLY A 722 -10.30 -25.07 32.39
N VAL A 723 -11.46 -25.27 33.01
CA VAL A 723 -12.70 -24.58 32.63
C VAL A 723 -13.34 -23.92 33.85
N TRP A 724 -13.70 -22.66 33.73
CA TRP A 724 -14.48 -21.91 34.72
C TRP A 724 -15.90 -21.67 34.22
N ILE A 725 -16.87 -21.87 35.10
CA ILE A 725 -18.30 -21.62 34.85
C ILE A 725 -18.81 -20.74 36.00
N LYS A 726 -19.27 -19.52 35.71
CA LYS A 726 -19.83 -18.60 36.73
C LYS A 726 -21.04 -17.80 36.26
N THR A 727 -21.73 -17.15 37.20
CA THR A 727 -22.81 -16.18 36.97
C THR A 727 -23.90 -16.75 36.05
N GLU A 728 -24.62 -17.75 36.55
CA GLU A 728 -25.78 -18.41 35.91
C GLU A 728 -25.52 -19.05 34.52
N SER A 729 -24.25 -19.17 34.13
CA SER A 729 -23.85 -19.84 32.88
C SER A 729 -24.12 -21.33 32.90
N HIS A 730 -24.40 -21.91 31.72
CA HIS A 730 -24.85 -23.30 31.60
C HIS A 730 -24.30 -24.03 30.34
N PRO A 731 -22.96 -24.15 30.19
CA PRO A 731 -22.34 -24.83 29.05
C PRO A 731 -22.59 -26.34 29.04
N ILE A 732 -22.35 -26.95 27.89
CA ILE A 732 -22.21 -28.41 27.75
C ILE A 732 -20.73 -28.72 27.50
N LEU A 733 -20.13 -29.54 28.37
CA LEU A 733 -18.78 -30.09 28.24
C LEU A 733 -18.92 -31.59 27.98
N ARG A 734 -18.59 -32.06 26.78
CA ARG A 734 -18.63 -33.48 26.40
C ARG A 734 -17.27 -34.02 25.93
N ARG A 735 -16.82 -35.16 26.49
CA ARG A 735 -15.59 -35.88 26.05
C ARG A 735 -14.30 -35.02 26.01
N ASN A 736 -14.22 -33.93 26.77
CA ASN A 736 -13.01 -33.11 26.83
C ASN A 736 -11.97 -33.76 27.76
N LYS A 737 -10.69 -33.48 27.50
CA LYS A 737 -9.57 -33.80 28.39
C LYS A 737 -9.10 -32.53 29.08
N ILE A 738 -9.13 -32.50 30.41
CA ILE A 738 -8.84 -31.29 31.20
C ILE A 738 -7.79 -31.63 32.27
N TYR A 739 -6.52 -31.29 32.02
CA TYR A 739 -5.41 -31.93 32.73
C TYR A 739 -4.15 -31.08 32.96
N ASP A 740 -3.32 -31.49 33.92
CA ASP A 740 -2.06 -30.81 34.29
C ASP A 740 -2.21 -29.29 34.58
N GLY A 741 -3.41 -28.82 34.92
CA GLY A 741 -3.67 -27.43 35.33
C GLY A 741 -3.12 -27.13 36.73
N ARG A 742 -2.75 -25.86 36.98
CA ARG A 742 -2.13 -25.42 38.25
C ARG A 742 -3.15 -25.08 39.35
N ASP A 743 -4.42 -25.30 39.05
CA ASP A 743 -5.61 -25.00 39.86
C ASP A 743 -6.60 -26.18 39.72
N GLY A 744 -7.90 -25.97 39.91
CA GLY A 744 -8.94 -26.99 39.68
C GLY A 744 -9.10 -27.37 38.19
N GLY A 745 -9.59 -28.58 37.92
CA GLY A 745 -9.89 -29.02 36.55
C GLY A 745 -11.07 -28.25 35.96
N VAL A 746 -12.25 -28.40 36.57
CA VAL A 746 -13.43 -27.56 36.27
C VAL A 746 -13.93 -26.88 37.54
N CYS A 747 -14.13 -25.57 37.49
CA CYS A 747 -14.52 -24.74 38.61
C CYS A 747 -15.88 -24.09 38.35
N ILE A 748 -16.86 -24.33 39.22
CA ILE A 748 -18.27 -23.97 39.01
C ILE A 748 -18.75 -23.14 40.21
N PHE A 749 -19.06 -21.86 39.95
CA PHE A 749 -19.33 -20.83 40.95
C PHE A 749 -20.56 -20.00 40.62
N ASN A 750 -21.05 -19.21 41.59
CA ASN A 750 -22.07 -18.16 41.47
C ASN A 750 -23.27 -18.60 40.61
N LYS A 751 -24.03 -19.59 41.10
CA LYS A 751 -25.21 -20.17 40.45
C LYS A 751 -24.93 -20.85 39.11
N GLY A 752 -23.66 -21.21 38.86
CA GLY A 752 -23.23 -21.93 37.67
C GLY A 752 -23.92 -23.30 37.53
N ARG A 753 -24.20 -23.67 36.28
CA ARG A 753 -24.88 -24.92 35.90
C ARG A 753 -24.16 -25.52 34.69
N GLY A 754 -24.76 -26.54 34.09
CA GLY A 754 -24.27 -27.15 32.86
C GLY A 754 -24.27 -28.67 32.92
N LEU A 755 -23.87 -29.28 31.82
CA LEU A 755 -23.71 -30.74 31.69
C LEU A 755 -22.24 -31.06 31.42
N LEU A 756 -21.60 -31.75 32.35
CA LEU A 756 -20.30 -32.39 32.18
C LEU A 756 -20.57 -33.86 31.87
N GLU A 757 -20.41 -34.28 30.62
CA GLU A 757 -20.65 -35.66 30.16
C GLU A 757 -19.36 -36.30 29.60
N GLU A 758 -18.97 -37.47 30.11
CA GLU A 758 -17.88 -38.30 29.54
C GLU A 758 -16.48 -37.62 29.48
N ASN A 759 -16.24 -36.57 30.26
CA ASN A 759 -14.94 -35.88 30.27
C ASN A 759 -13.89 -36.65 31.10
N GLU A 760 -12.61 -36.50 30.73
CA GLU A 760 -11.46 -36.99 31.49
C GLU A 760 -10.75 -35.80 32.16
N ILE A 761 -10.76 -35.76 33.50
CA ILE A 761 -10.26 -34.63 34.27
C ILE A 761 -9.19 -35.14 35.23
N TYR A 762 -7.90 -34.81 35.00
CA TYR A 762 -6.81 -35.53 35.67
C TYR A 762 -5.52 -34.74 35.89
N ARG A 763 -4.74 -35.13 36.92
CA ARG A 763 -3.43 -34.51 37.28
C ARG A 763 -3.44 -33.00 37.58
N ASN A 764 -4.61 -32.37 37.69
CA ASN A 764 -4.76 -30.98 38.11
C ASN A 764 -4.28 -30.78 39.57
N ALA A 765 -3.81 -29.58 39.89
CA ALA A 765 -3.14 -29.30 41.17
C ALA A 765 -4.10 -29.00 42.34
N GLN A 766 -5.36 -28.69 42.07
CA GLN A 766 -6.45 -28.70 43.07
C GLN A 766 -7.48 -29.79 42.73
N ALA A 767 -8.75 -29.58 43.11
CA ALA A 767 -9.83 -30.53 42.90
C ALA A 767 -10.09 -30.78 41.41
N GLY A 768 -10.47 -32.02 41.05
CA GLY A 768 -10.85 -32.36 39.68
C GLY A 768 -12.05 -31.52 39.22
N VAL A 769 -13.13 -31.52 40.00
CA VAL A 769 -14.24 -30.56 39.84
C VAL A 769 -14.56 -29.90 41.18
N LEU A 770 -14.58 -28.57 41.21
CA LEU A 770 -14.97 -27.75 42.36
C LEU A 770 -16.33 -27.08 42.08
N ILE A 771 -17.29 -27.25 42.99
CA ILE A 771 -18.66 -26.76 42.86
C ILE A 771 -19.02 -25.93 44.11
N SER A 772 -19.36 -24.66 43.94
CA SER A 772 -19.52 -23.69 45.04
C SER A 772 -20.61 -22.65 44.75
N THR A 773 -21.10 -21.99 45.79
CA THR A 773 -21.88 -20.75 45.73
C THR A 773 -23.19 -20.91 44.94
N GLU A 774 -24.12 -21.68 45.53
CA GLU A 774 -25.45 -21.99 44.97
C GLU A 774 -25.44 -22.64 43.55
N SER A 775 -24.30 -23.16 43.10
CA SER A 775 -24.19 -23.84 41.81
C SER A 775 -24.92 -25.18 41.79
N ASN A 776 -25.41 -25.60 40.61
CA ASN A 776 -26.09 -26.87 40.40
C ASN A 776 -25.85 -27.45 38.98
N PRO A 777 -24.69 -28.08 38.74
CA PRO A 777 -24.38 -28.77 37.49
C PRO A 777 -24.79 -30.26 37.52
N THR A 778 -24.84 -30.88 36.34
CA THR A 778 -24.95 -32.34 36.18
C THR A 778 -23.62 -32.91 35.68
N LEU A 779 -23.07 -33.87 36.42
CA LEU A 779 -21.87 -34.63 36.09
C LEU A 779 -22.29 -36.07 35.75
N ARG A 780 -22.09 -36.50 34.50
CA ARG A 780 -22.49 -37.82 33.98
C ARG A 780 -21.31 -38.56 33.33
N ARG A 781 -21.05 -39.80 33.74
CA ARG A 781 -20.03 -40.70 33.15
C ARG A 781 -18.59 -40.13 33.06
N ASN A 782 -18.24 -39.11 33.84
CA ASN A 782 -16.88 -38.52 33.81
C ASN A 782 -15.86 -39.41 34.54
N ARG A 783 -14.59 -39.29 34.15
CA ARG A 783 -13.45 -39.95 34.81
C ARG A 783 -12.57 -38.88 35.46
N ILE A 784 -12.46 -38.88 36.78
CA ILE A 784 -11.80 -37.81 37.54
C ILE A 784 -10.73 -38.42 38.47
N PHE A 785 -9.46 -38.23 38.11
CA PHE A 785 -8.39 -39.06 38.67
C PHE A 785 -7.00 -38.42 38.75
N LYS A 786 -6.15 -38.89 39.67
CA LYS A 786 -4.76 -38.43 39.86
C LYS A 786 -4.62 -36.93 40.15
N GLY A 787 -5.69 -36.26 40.59
CA GLY A 787 -5.63 -34.88 41.09
C GLY A 787 -4.89 -34.79 42.43
N ARG A 788 -4.24 -33.66 42.70
CA ARG A 788 -3.47 -33.43 43.95
C ARG A 788 -4.33 -33.07 45.16
N ALA A 789 -5.66 -32.98 44.99
CA ALA A 789 -6.62 -32.73 46.06
C ALA A 789 -7.78 -33.75 45.96
N ALA A 790 -9.04 -33.30 46.09
CA ALA A 790 -10.22 -34.15 45.94
C ALA A 790 -10.55 -34.46 44.45
N GLY A 791 -11.30 -35.53 44.21
CA GLY A 791 -11.85 -35.81 42.88
C GLY A 791 -12.95 -34.79 42.50
N VAL A 792 -14.07 -34.84 43.21
CA VAL A 792 -15.11 -33.80 43.18
C VAL A 792 -15.25 -33.18 44.57
N GLU A 793 -15.39 -31.86 44.64
CA GLU A 793 -15.58 -31.11 45.86
C GLU A 793 -16.81 -30.19 45.74
N ILE A 794 -17.68 -30.19 46.74
CA ILE A 794 -18.91 -29.39 46.76
C ILE A 794 -19.05 -28.65 48.10
N THR A 795 -19.18 -27.32 48.06
CA THR A 795 -19.23 -26.43 49.24
C THR A 795 -20.18 -25.22 49.01
N ASN A 796 -20.29 -24.31 50.00
CA ASN A 796 -20.98 -23.01 49.91
C ASN A 796 -22.41 -23.08 49.34
N GLY A 797 -23.25 -23.94 49.92
CA GLY A 797 -24.66 -24.09 49.55
C GLY A 797 -24.91 -24.62 48.13
N ALA A 798 -23.89 -25.10 47.42
CA ALA A 798 -24.05 -25.74 46.12
C ALA A 798 -24.59 -27.17 46.27
N THR A 799 -25.13 -27.68 45.16
CA THR A 799 -25.48 -29.11 45.00
C THR A 799 -25.07 -29.56 43.59
N ALA A 800 -25.27 -30.83 43.26
CA ALA A 800 -25.04 -31.36 41.93
C ALA A 800 -25.79 -32.68 41.73
N THR A 801 -26.01 -33.07 40.48
CA THR A 801 -26.39 -34.45 40.12
C THR A 801 -25.17 -35.18 39.58
N LEU A 802 -24.72 -36.24 40.27
CA LEU A 802 -23.62 -37.11 39.86
C LEU A 802 -24.17 -38.47 39.45
N GLU A 803 -23.99 -38.86 38.19
CA GLU A 803 -24.51 -40.10 37.61
C GLU A 803 -23.41 -40.90 36.88
N GLY A 804 -23.06 -42.09 37.39
CA GLY A 804 -22.14 -43.02 36.73
C GLY A 804 -20.67 -42.56 36.62
N ASN A 805 -20.23 -41.57 37.41
CA ASN A 805 -18.86 -41.05 37.36
C ASN A 805 -17.87 -41.99 38.06
N GLN A 806 -16.59 -41.90 37.68
CA GLN A 806 -15.48 -42.67 38.27
C GLN A 806 -14.47 -41.72 38.92
N LEU A 807 -14.34 -41.79 40.25
CA LEU A 807 -13.52 -40.88 41.07
C LEU A 807 -12.42 -41.69 41.77
N PHE A 808 -11.18 -41.65 41.27
CA PHE A 808 -10.13 -42.60 41.70
C PHE A 808 -8.69 -42.04 41.70
N GLN A 809 -7.81 -42.57 42.54
CA GLN A 809 -6.38 -42.19 42.60
C GLN A 809 -6.12 -40.69 42.85
N ASN A 810 -7.05 -39.96 43.46
CA ASN A 810 -6.84 -38.57 43.90
C ASN A 810 -6.21 -38.55 45.30
N GLU A 811 -5.46 -37.48 45.67
CA GLU A 811 -4.72 -37.45 46.94
C GLU A 811 -5.62 -37.37 48.19
N PHE A 812 -6.73 -36.64 48.11
CA PHE A 812 -7.75 -36.58 49.16
C PHE A 812 -8.88 -37.58 48.87
N GLY A 813 -10.11 -37.29 49.32
CA GLY A 813 -11.28 -38.11 49.00
C GLY A 813 -11.67 -38.01 47.52
N GLY A 814 -12.25 -39.08 46.96
CA GLY A 814 -12.79 -39.03 45.61
C GLY A 814 -14.00 -38.09 45.48
N LEU A 815 -14.80 -37.96 46.54
CA LEU A 815 -15.88 -36.99 46.69
C LEU A 815 -15.77 -36.36 48.09
N CYS A 816 -15.73 -35.02 48.16
CA CYS A 816 -15.72 -34.26 49.41
C CYS A 816 -16.92 -33.29 49.42
N LEU A 817 -17.67 -33.27 50.54
CA LEU A 817 -18.92 -32.51 50.69
C LEU A 817 -18.85 -31.68 51.99
N ALA A 818 -19.09 -30.37 51.90
CA ALA A 818 -19.17 -29.52 53.08
C ALA A 818 -20.48 -29.74 53.88
N THR A 819 -20.59 -29.12 55.06
CA THR A 819 -21.81 -29.12 55.87
C THR A 819 -23.04 -28.72 55.04
N ASP A 820 -24.16 -29.41 55.28
CA ASP A 820 -25.46 -29.25 54.62
C ASP A 820 -25.50 -29.47 53.09
N VAL A 821 -24.37 -29.78 52.45
CA VAL A 821 -24.33 -30.13 51.02
C VAL A 821 -24.90 -31.52 50.78
N ARG A 822 -25.94 -31.61 49.94
CA ARG A 822 -26.62 -32.87 49.60
C ARG A 822 -26.76 -33.03 48.08
N PRO A 823 -25.81 -33.69 47.40
CA PRO A 823 -25.91 -33.99 45.97
C PRO A 823 -26.80 -35.20 45.69
N ILE A 824 -27.33 -35.29 44.46
CA ILE A 824 -28.02 -36.49 43.97
C ILE A 824 -26.96 -37.44 43.41
N LEU A 825 -26.81 -38.62 44.02
CA LEU A 825 -25.84 -39.64 43.60
C LEU A 825 -26.55 -40.85 42.96
N ARG A 826 -26.08 -41.29 41.79
CA ARG A 826 -26.51 -42.52 41.09
C ARG A 826 -25.30 -43.23 40.48
N ASP A 827 -25.13 -44.52 40.76
CA ASP A 827 -24.17 -45.43 40.10
C ASP A 827 -22.69 -44.97 40.03
N ASN A 828 -22.28 -44.00 40.85
CA ASN A 828 -20.92 -43.49 40.88
C ASN A 828 -19.96 -44.50 41.54
N LYS A 829 -18.75 -44.62 41.00
CA LYS A 829 -17.70 -45.49 41.52
C LYS A 829 -16.59 -44.65 42.13
N ILE A 830 -16.39 -44.80 43.45
CA ILE A 830 -15.35 -44.10 44.21
C ILE A 830 -14.44 -45.16 44.81
N TYR A 831 -13.18 -45.22 44.38
CA TYR A 831 -12.24 -46.30 44.69
C TYR A 831 -10.78 -45.83 44.54
N ASP A 832 -9.83 -46.53 45.14
CA ASP A 832 -8.37 -46.28 45.04
C ASP A 832 -7.91 -44.82 45.25
N ASN A 833 -8.69 -43.99 45.94
CA ASN A 833 -8.23 -42.65 46.34
C ASN A 833 -7.31 -42.77 47.56
N HIS A 834 -6.38 -41.84 47.69
CA HIS A 834 -5.34 -41.91 48.72
C HIS A 834 -5.86 -41.49 50.10
N ASN A 835 -6.96 -40.74 50.17
CA ASN A 835 -7.61 -40.30 51.41
C ASN A 835 -6.62 -39.69 52.43
N ALA A 836 -5.70 -38.82 51.99
CA ALA A 836 -4.61 -38.33 52.84
C ALA A 836 -5.07 -37.66 54.14
N VAL A 837 -6.28 -37.06 54.15
CA VAL A 837 -6.93 -36.50 55.33
C VAL A 837 -7.17 -37.56 56.39
N GLU A 838 -7.87 -38.66 56.06
CA GLU A 838 -8.13 -39.79 56.97
C GLU A 838 -6.82 -40.42 57.49
N ARG A 839 -5.82 -40.55 56.61
CA ARG A 839 -4.49 -41.07 56.96
C ARG A 839 -3.69 -40.12 57.88
N ALA A 840 -3.96 -38.81 57.83
CA ALA A 840 -3.34 -37.83 58.73
C ALA A 840 -4.09 -37.76 60.08
N VAL A 841 -5.43 -37.83 60.06
CA VAL A 841 -6.28 -37.94 61.25
C VAL A 841 -5.87 -39.16 62.07
N SER A 842 -5.88 -40.35 61.47
CA SER A 842 -5.55 -41.62 62.14
C SER A 842 -4.10 -41.72 62.66
N LYS A 843 -3.18 -40.89 62.15
CA LYS A 843 -1.79 -40.78 62.64
C LYS A 843 -1.58 -39.69 63.71
N GLY A 844 -2.63 -39.00 64.14
CA GLY A 844 -2.52 -37.91 65.12
C GLY A 844 -1.83 -36.65 64.58
N HIS A 845 -1.66 -36.51 63.26
CA HIS A 845 -0.99 -35.35 62.66
C HIS A 845 -1.92 -34.11 62.64
N CYS A 846 -1.38 -32.92 62.90
CA CYS A 846 -2.06 -31.68 62.56
C CYS A 846 -2.28 -31.58 61.05
N LEU A 847 -3.50 -31.24 60.59
CA LEU A 847 -3.82 -31.19 59.16
C LEU A 847 -3.07 -30.08 58.40
N PHE A 848 -2.54 -29.06 59.09
CA PHE A 848 -1.65 -28.06 58.48
C PHE A 848 -0.39 -28.69 57.84
N LYS A 849 0.04 -29.88 58.29
CA LYS A 849 1.14 -30.65 57.67
C LYS A 849 0.80 -31.13 56.25
N ILE A 850 -0.47 -31.42 55.96
CA ILE A 850 -0.93 -31.89 54.64
C ILE A 850 -1.58 -30.78 53.80
N SER A 851 -1.89 -29.62 54.38
CA SER A 851 -2.21 -28.40 53.64
C SER A 851 -1.00 -27.95 52.80
N SER A 852 -1.27 -27.47 51.59
CA SER A 852 -0.32 -26.73 50.77
C SER A 852 -0.75 -25.27 50.65
N CYS A 853 0.12 -24.41 50.10
CA CYS A 853 -0.21 -23.02 49.76
C CYS A 853 -1.27 -22.88 48.64
N THR A 854 -1.70 -23.98 48.02
CA THR A 854 -2.71 -23.99 46.95
C THR A 854 -3.84 -25.00 47.17
N SER A 855 -3.87 -25.72 48.30
CA SER A 855 -4.94 -26.68 48.59
C SER A 855 -5.11 -26.92 50.09
N PHE A 856 -6.34 -26.71 50.56
CA PHE A 856 -6.76 -26.97 51.93
C PHE A 856 -7.63 -28.23 51.97
N PRO A 857 -7.32 -29.23 52.81
CA PRO A 857 -8.14 -30.42 52.93
C PRO A 857 -9.50 -30.07 53.56
N MET A 858 -10.58 -30.61 52.98
CA MET A 858 -11.90 -30.53 53.58
C MET A 858 -11.99 -31.47 54.79
N HIS A 859 -12.40 -30.97 55.95
CA HIS A 859 -12.45 -31.72 57.20
C HIS A 859 -13.35 -31.05 58.26
N ASP A 860 -13.55 -31.71 59.40
CA ASP A 860 -14.23 -31.17 60.59
C ASP A 860 -13.37 -30.11 61.29
N PHE A 861 -13.94 -28.90 61.44
CA PHE A 861 -13.29 -27.78 62.12
C PHE A 861 -14.07 -27.34 63.36
N TYR A 862 -13.29 -27.02 64.39
CA TYR A 862 -13.76 -26.69 65.73
C TYR A 862 -13.21 -25.32 66.17
N ARG A 863 -13.96 -24.61 67.01
CA ARG A 863 -13.48 -23.44 67.75
C ARG A 863 -13.20 -23.81 69.21
N CYS A 864 -12.17 -23.22 69.81
CA CYS A 864 -11.81 -23.43 71.21
C CYS A 864 -12.27 -22.23 72.05
N VAL A 865 -13.44 -22.37 72.68
CA VAL A 865 -14.09 -21.33 73.50
C VAL A 865 -13.23 -20.94 74.70
N THR A 866 -12.50 -21.89 75.29
CA THR A 866 -11.52 -21.60 76.37
C THR A 866 -10.35 -20.72 75.91
N CYS A 867 -10.04 -20.71 74.60
CA CYS A 867 -9.00 -19.86 74.00
C CYS A 867 -9.60 -18.64 73.27
N ASN A 868 -10.87 -18.31 73.52
CA ASN A 868 -11.59 -17.18 72.92
C ASN A 868 -11.51 -17.10 71.37
N THR A 869 -11.36 -18.24 70.68
CA THR A 869 -11.17 -18.26 69.22
C THR A 869 -12.46 -17.93 68.49
N THR A 870 -12.39 -17.05 67.49
CA THR A 870 -13.56 -16.59 66.72
C THR A 870 -14.01 -17.62 65.68
N GLU A 871 -15.15 -17.36 65.02
CA GLU A 871 -15.63 -18.16 63.87
C GLU A 871 -14.74 -18.05 62.61
N ARG A 872 -13.75 -17.15 62.61
CA ARG A 872 -12.70 -17.08 61.58
C ARG A 872 -11.54 -18.03 61.86
N ASN A 873 -11.47 -18.62 63.06
CA ASN A 873 -10.39 -19.52 63.47
C ASN A 873 -10.88 -20.97 63.45
N ALA A 874 -10.11 -21.84 62.81
CA ALA A 874 -10.47 -23.22 62.54
C ALA A 874 -9.41 -24.18 63.11
N ILE A 875 -9.80 -25.03 64.07
CA ILE A 875 -8.91 -26.03 64.69
C ILE A 875 -9.32 -27.42 64.22
N CYS A 876 -8.37 -28.21 63.69
CA CYS A 876 -8.62 -29.58 63.24
C CYS A 876 -8.73 -30.57 64.41
N VAL A 877 -9.38 -31.72 64.18
CA VAL A 877 -9.69 -32.75 65.19
C VAL A 877 -8.48 -33.16 66.05
N ASN A 878 -7.29 -33.30 65.45
CA ASN A 878 -6.09 -33.69 66.20
C ASN A 878 -5.55 -32.57 67.10
N CYS A 879 -5.67 -31.30 66.70
CA CYS A 879 -5.28 -30.19 67.55
C CYS A 879 -6.23 -30.00 68.74
N ILE A 880 -7.54 -30.23 68.61
CA ILE A 880 -8.42 -30.21 69.80
C ILE A 880 -8.13 -31.37 70.75
N ASN A 881 -7.82 -32.56 70.22
CA ASN A 881 -7.56 -33.76 71.03
C ASN A 881 -6.21 -33.73 71.78
N VAL A 882 -5.27 -32.88 71.35
CA VAL A 882 -3.92 -32.79 71.94
C VAL A 882 -3.59 -31.38 72.43
N CYS A 883 -3.53 -30.38 71.55
CA CYS A 883 -3.12 -29.00 71.90
C CYS A 883 -4.15 -28.24 72.75
N HIS A 884 -5.44 -28.53 72.59
CA HIS A 884 -6.54 -27.94 73.38
C HIS A 884 -7.25 -29.00 74.24
N LYS A 885 -6.52 -30.06 74.63
CA LYS A 885 -7.08 -31.18 75.41
C LYS A 885 -7.60 -30.69 76.77
N GLY A 886 -8.89 -30.92 77.03
CA GLY A 886 -9.56 -30.48 78.26
C GLY A 886 -10.16 -29.06 78.19
N HIS A 887 -10.02 -28.36 77.05
CA HIS A 887 -10.70 -27.10 76.81
C HIS A 887 -12.15 -27.32 76.35
N ARG A 888 -13.02 -26.30 76.53
CA ARG A 888 -14.34 -26.29 75.90
C ARG A 888 -14.18 -25.96 74.43
N VAL A 889 -14.48 -26.94 73.57
CA VAL A 889 -14.47 -26.82 72.11
C VAL A 889 -15.88 -27.02 71.55
N GLU A 890 -16.16 -26.37 70.42
CA GLU A 890 -17.44 -26.44 69.71
C GLU A 890 -17.17 -26.74 68.24
N PHE A 891 -17.94 -27.65 67.62
CA PHE A 891 -17.90 -27.89 66.18
C PHE A 891 -18.46 -26.67 65.44
N VAL A 892 -17.78 -26.25 64.37
CA VAL A 892 -18.19 -25.11 63.54
C VAL A 892 -18.78 -25.61 62.22
N ARG A 893 -18.00 -26.41 61.46
CA ARG A 893 -18.43 -27.01 60.17
C ARG A 893 -17.41 -28.04 59.66
N HIS A 894 -17.89 -28.94 58.81
CA HIS A 894 -17.09 -29.68 57.85
C HIS A 894 -16.95 -28.83 56.58
N ASP A 895 -15.76 -28.34 56.26
CA ASP A 895 -15.53 -27.42 55.14
C ASP A 895 -14.01 -27.32 54.83
N ARG A 896 -13.58 -26.44 53.93
CA ARG A 896 -12.15 -26.17 53.66
C ARG A 896 -11.58 -25.07 54.55
N PHE A 897 -10.72 -25.44 55.50
CA PHE A 897 -9.88 -24.50 56.25
C PHE A 897 -8.46 -25.04 56.40
N PHE A 898 -7.50 -24.17 56.72
CA PHE A 898 -6.26 -24.59 57.37
C PHE A 898 -6.47 -24.71 58.88
N CYS A 899 -5.54 -25.35 59.60
CA CYS A 899 -5.63 -25.38 61.06
C CYS A 899 -4.86 -24.20 61.68
N ASP A 900 -5.55 -23.21 62.23
CA ASP A 900 -4.97 -22.03 62.89
C ASP A 900 -3.91 -22.38 63.94
N CYS A 901 -4.21 -23.35 64.82
CA CYS A 901 -3.25 -23.86 65.78
C CYS A 901 -1.95 -24.30 65.09
N GLY A 902 -2.05 -25.11 64.02
CA GLY A 902 -0.89 -25.58 63.25
C GLY A 902 -0.18 -24.49 62.44
N ALA A 903 -0.89 -23.43 62.05
CA ALA A 903 -0.33 -22.26 61.38
C ALA A 903 0.40 -21.30 62.34
N GLY A 904 0.20 -21.46 63.66
CA GLY A 904 0.76 -20.57 64.68
C GLY A 904 0.00 -19.25 64.86
N THR A 905 -1.25 -19.17 64.40
CA THR A 905 -2.10 -17.95 64.50
C THR A 905 -2.85 -17.83 65.83
N LEU A 906 -2.65 -18.76 66.76
CA LEU A 906 -3.26 -18.78 68.09
C LEU A 906 -2.18 -18.66 69.19
N GLU A 907 -2.57 -18.15 70.36
CA GLU A 907 -1.69 -18.02 71.53
C GLU A 907 -1.10 -19.38 71.99
N ASN A 908 -1.84 -20.47 71.80
CA ASN A 908 -1.39 -21.84 72.06
C ASN A 908 -0.62 -22.43 70.88
N GLN A 909 0.70 -22.59 71.04
CA GLN A 909 1.57 -23.24 70.06
C GLN A 909 1.20 -24.72 69.80
N CYS A 910 1.33 -25.17 68.55
CA CYS A 910 0.95 -26.53 68.15
C CYS A 910 2.05 -27.56 68.43
N CYS A 911 1.90 -28.35 69.49
CA CYS A 911 2.80 -29.50 69.75
C CYS A 911 2.77 -30.59 68.65
N LEU A 912 1.80 -30.54 67.72
CA LEU A 912 1.69 -31.47 66.58
C LEU A 912 2.37 -30.97 65.30
N GLN A 913 2.89 -29.74 65.28
CA GLN A 913 3.63 -29.16 64.14
C GLN A 913 4.96 -28.57 64.63
N SER A 914 6.07 -29.16 64.17
CA SER A 914 7.44 -28.83 64.61
C SER A 914 8.18 -27.86 63.68
N GLU A 915 7.58 -27.52 62.53
CA GLU A 915 8.18 -26.65 61.51
C GLU A 915 7.34 -25.39 61.33
N THR A 916 7.90 -24.23 61.66
CA THR A 916 7.34 -22.94 61.25
C THR A 916 7.54 -22.76 59.75
N ARG A 917 6.43 -22.65 59.00
CA ARG A 917 6.45 -22.15 57.62
C ARG A 917 6.32 -20.63 57.65
N ASP A 918 7.04 -19.93 56.78
CA ASP A 918 6.82 -18.49 56.59
C ASP A 918 5.41 -18.25 56.01
N ASN A 919 4.58 -17.52 56.75
CA ASN A 919 3.16 -17.31 56.45
C ASN A 919 2.90 -16.03 55.62
N ASP A 920 3.92 -15.45 54.99
CA ASP A 920 3.89 -14.14 54.28
C ASP A 920 2.99 -14.08 53.01
N THR A 921 2.13 -15.09 52.82
CA THR A 921 1.06 -15.10 51.80
C THR A 921 -0.29 -15.51 52.43
N VAL A 922 -0.70 -14.82 53.50
CA VAL A 922 -2.08 -14.85 53.98
C VAL A 922 -2.99 -14.29 52.89
N TYR A 923 -3.60 -15.18 52.09
CA TYR A 923 -4.66 -14.82 51.16
C TYR A 923 -6.03 -15.18 51.72
N ASP A 924 -6.99 -14.32 51.41
CA ASP A 924 -8.28 -14.23 52.08
C ASP A 924 -9.08 -15.53 52.11
N SER A 925 -9.62 -15.88 53.28
CA SER A 925 -10.69 -16.88 53.41
C SER A 925 -12.07 -16.25 53.13
N ALA A 926 -12.10 -15.24 52.26
CA ALA A 926 -13.29 -14.47 51.91
C ALA A 926 -14.06 -15.09 50.73
N THR A 927 -15.27 -14.58 50.54
CA THR A 927 -16.02 -14.68 49.29
C THR A 927 -15.14 -14.42 48.06
N PRO A 928 -15.36 -15.11 46.93
CA PRO A 928 -14.64 -14.81 45.70
C PRO A 928 -14.81 -13.33 45.38
N THR A 929 -13.71 -12.59 45.34
CA THR A 929 -13.74 -11.13 45.14
C THR A 929 -14.46 -10.81 43.84
N ASP A 930 -15.34 -9.81 43.89
CA ASP A 930 -16.03 -9.29 42.71
C ASP A 930 -15.03 -8.59 41.80
N SER A 931 -14.33 -9.40 41.00
CA SER A 931 -13.53 -8.94 39.87
C SER A 931 -14.49 -8.43 38.79
N GLU A 932 -14.97 -7.19 38.96
CA GLU A 932 -15.69 -6.43 37.93
C GLU A 932 -14.75 -6.11 36.77
N THR A 933 -14.39 -7.14 36.00
CA THR A 933 -13.79 -7.01 34.68
C THR A 933 -14.88 -6.55 33.71
N VAL A 934 -14.97 -5.23 33.56
CA VAL A 934 -15.75 -4.51 32.54
C VAL A 934 -15.53 -5.15 31.16
#